data_AF-A0A250F8W8-F1
#
_entry.id   AF-A0A250F8W8-F1
#
_cell.length_a   1.000
_cell.length_b   1.000
_cell.length_c   1.000
_cell.angle_alpha   90.00
_cell.angle_beta   90.00
_cell.angle_gamma   90.00
#
_symmetry.space_group_name_H-M   'P 1'
#
loop_
_entity.id
_entity.type
_entity.pdbx_description
1 polymer ?
#
loop_
_entity_poly.entity_id
_entity_poly.type
_entity_poly.pdbx_seq_one_letter_code
_entity_poly.pdbx_strand_id
1 'polypeptide(L)'
;MRYFLLYISLFLSLIACDSDKKKAVITPFTFPEDTAVIYRINDKDNFLSVIANNSFWKQHNPHSLRLHEVKILNTLPTDDNVWVAFSADDHFFAVTPHITNDSLSIWKKANDKVQKQAQFGKEWFYTLQGDYLIIGDTDKVGSYAQPKDKPLTTRQQDLEALQKLSNNECAASIFLSQEGANTYFRSFFGTDVLPNNNNWVTFDLFLEENNVRFSGISLIDKENNTSDCMLRTQPYQNTLIDHLPARVLKLTAYSFDDADLISLPDSLAQQSPFLTSVNGIAFAQTLDGYFAVASTYNVDDALQQLPVLSEDFQYNFAMYDLNPELPLSFFKAFAPDFAPRYVGVYQRNLIFTPTRELLISVVNDMQRGNTLSYNKAYQQLAQHSASNVTLSRIANLYDQSSFSLQYPYIAEHYRWALFQQTPQNDYYVLNFVCEHQPEGNLTDEMRERFRFALDDQMVIPPTLLLNHRTKQLEVAVQDANNDLYLIGNNGSLLWKKHLDGKIQSPIYQVDLFKNGFLQMAFSTEKTVWVLDRNGKEVEPFPRKYKGQLTPLEVFDYNADREYRFLFAENQTLHLLDRKGQVVKGFFQRTNGKPLYTPKHFRIADRDYLIYAADNGIFNILHRNGENRITVRDRYTFSDNPPVVWNGLFMFTTNDGYAVFIDEKGGIRKEKKNLEAPFYWGGNKYLLYALSGNILTVGTKKIELLNGKYERPRLFRIGGTNYVSVNDLSTQKAYLYNDKGNLIKDFPVESVSPIAIDVDLDRTVWIVTEKSPTEIVVFSVRKLE
;
A
#
# COMPACT_ATOMS: atom_id res chain seq x y z
N MET A 1 -52.09 29.00 27.39
CA MET A 1 -50.80 28.48 26.85
C MET A 1 -50.97 27.67 25.57
N ARG A 2 -51.88 26.67 25.52
CA ARG A 2 -52.09 25.82 24.33
C ARG A 2 -52.58 26.58 23.08
N TYR A 3 -53.44 27.59 23.25
CA TYR A 3 -53.91 28.44 22.14
C TYR A 3 -52.87 29.50 21.69
N PHE A 4 -51.99 29.93 22.59
CA PHE A 4 -50.92 30.91 22.28
C PHE A 4 -49.81 30.26 21.43
N LEU A 5 -49.46 29.01 21.73
CA LEU A 5 -48.54 28.20 20.93
C LEU A 5 -49.11 27.86 19.54
N LEU A 6 -50.44 27.71 19.43
CA LEU A 6 -51.12 27.45 18.16
C LEU A 6 -51.12 28.69 17.25
N TYR A 7 -51.28 29.89 17.83
CA TYR A 7 -51.14 31.14 17.08
C TYR A 7 -49.69 31.43 16.67
N ILE A 8 -48.69 31.10 17.49
CA ILE A 8 -47.27 31.22 17.11
C ILE A 8 -46.91 30.24 16.00
N SER A 9 -47.41 29.00 16.06
CA SER A 9 -47.21 28.00 15.00
C SER A 9 -47.87 28.42 13.67
N LEU A 10 -49.08 28.98 13.72
CA LEU A 10 -49.79 29.47 12.53
C LEU A 10 -49.16 30.76 11.95
N PHE A 11 -48.52 31.58 12.79
CA PHE A 11 -47.80 32.79 12.34
C PHE A 11 -46.41 32.44 11.78
N LEU A 12 -45.74 31.41 12.30
CA LEU A 12 -44.49 30.87 11.74
C LEU A 12 -44.72 30.14 10.41
N SER A 13 -45.86 29.48 10.21
CA SER A 13 -46.18 28.84 8.93
C SER A 13 -46.57 29.82 7.81
N LEU A 14 -46.90 31.08 8.14
CA LEU A 14 -47.17 32.14 7.17
C LEU A 14 -45.93 32.99 6.82
N ILE A 15 -44.80 32.81 7.53
CA ILE A 15 -43.50 33.43 7.23
C ILE A 15 -42.58 32.47 6.45
N ALA A 16 -42.97 31.20 6.31
CA ALA A 16 -42.30 30.20 5.47
C ALA A 16 -42.76 30.20 4.00
N CYS A 17 -43.26 31.34 3.50
CA CYS A 17 -43.17 31.62 2.06
C CYS A 17 -41.73 32.05 1.79
N ASP A 18 -40.89 31.07 1.44
CA ASP A 18 -39.61 31.36 0.82
C ASP A 18 -39.91 32.22 -0.40
N SER A 19 -39.49 33.48 -0.35
CA SER A 19 -39.52 34.31 -1.55
C SER A 19 -38.63 33.59 -2.54
N ASP A 20 -39.18 33.09 -3.65
CA ASP A 20 -38.42 32.72 -4.83
C ASP A 20 -37.53 33.91 -5.19
N LYS A 21 -36.34 33.98 -4.61
CA LYS A 21 -35.25 34.81 -5.12
C LYS A 21 -35.00 34.24 -6.50
N LYS A 22 -35.57 34.87 -7.52
CA LYS A 22 -35.26 34.59 -8.92
C LYS A 22 -33.74 34.46 -9.02
N LYS A 23 -33.25 33.22 -9.18
CA LYS A 23 -31.84 32.98 -9.50
C LYS A 23 -31.53 33.87 -10.70
N ALA A 24 -30.50 34.70 -10.58
CA ALA A 24 -30.11 35.59 -11.66
C ALA A 24 -29.92 34.74 -12.93
N VAL A 25 -30.61 35.11 -14.00
CA VAL A 25 -30.51 34.38 -15.27
C VAL A 25 -29.11 34.60 -15.81
N ILE A 26 -28.28 33.55 -15.78
CA ILE A 26 -26.91 33.58 -16.30
C ILE A 26 -27.00 33.79 -17.81
N THR A 27 -26.37 34.85 -18.31
CA THR A 27 -26.21 35.06 -19.75
C THR A 27 -24.97 34.30 -20.19
N PRO A 28 -25.09 33.25 -21.03
CA PRO A 28 -23.94 32.49 -21.48
C PRO A 28 -23.00 33.34 -22.33
N PHE A 29 -21.72 33.08 -22.22
CA PHE A 29 -20.68 33.72 -23.00
C PHE A 29 -20.10 32.72 -24.01
N THR A 30 -20.02 33.11 -25.27
CA THR A 30 -19.50 32.26 -26.34
C THR A 30 -17.99 32.39 -26.45
N PHE A 31 -17.28 31.27 -26.53
CA PHE A 31 -15.83 31.20 -26.65
C PHE A 31 -15.39 30.76 -28.06
N PRO A 32 -14.16 31.10 -28.49
CA PRO A 32 -13.56 30.56 -29.71
C PRO A 32 -13.49 29.03 -29.71
N GLU A 33 -13.57 28.42 -30.91
CA GLU A 33 -13.57 26.95 -31.08
C GLU A 33 -12.32 26.25 -30.53
N ASP A 34 -11.17 26.92 -30.55
CA ASP A 34 -9.90 26.40 -30.05
C ASP A 34 -9.74 26.52 -28.52
N THR A 35 -10.75 27.03 -27.79
CA THR A 35 -10.71 27.15 -26.33
C THR A 35 -10.75 25.77 -25.68
N ALA A 36 -9.79 25.41 -24.82
CA ALA A 36 -9.69 24.10 -24.17
C ALA A 36 -10.09 24.10 -22.68
N VAL A 37 -9.83 25.19 -21.96
CA VAL A 37 -10.13 25.34 -20.53
C VAL A 37 -10.78 26.69 -20.28
N ILE A 38 -11.78 26.75 -19.41
CA ILE A 38 -12.43 28.00 -19.00
C ILE A 38 -12.63 27.99 -17.49
N TYR A 39 -12.23 29.05 -16.80
CA TYR A 39 -12.69 29.37 -15.46
C TYR A 39 -13.79 30.42 -15.55
N ARG A 40 -14.92 30.16 -14.90
CA ARG A 40 -15.88 31.19 -14.51
C ARG A 40 -15.62 31.54 -13.05
N ILE A 41 -15.00 32.68 -12.84
CA ILE A 41 -14.64 33.20 -11.54
C ILE A 41 -15.83 34.04 -11.04
N ASN A 42 -16.51 33.53 -10.02
CA ASN A 42 -17.66 34.21 -9.42
C ASN A 42 -17.20 35.33 -8.49
N ASP A 43 -16.09 35.12 -7.78
CA ASP A 43 -15.40 36.10 -6.92
C ASP A 43 -13.89 35.94 -7.12
N LYS A 44 -13.26 36.96 -7.73
CA LYS A 44 -11.85 36.95 -8.09
C LYS A 44 -10.92 36.89 -6.89
N ASP A 45 -11.14 37.72 -5.89
CA ASP A 45 -10.23 37.82 -4.75
C ASP A 45 -10.31 36.54 -3.91
N ASN A 46 -11.53 36.01 -3.72
CA ASN A 46 -11.73 34.71 -3.11
C ASN A 46 -11.06 33.59 -3.91
N PHE A 47 -11.31 33.51 -5.23
CA PHE A 47 -10.70 32.49 -6.08
C PHE A 47 -9.17 32.51 -6.04
N LEU A 48 -8.56 33.69 -6.20
CA LEU A 48 -7.10 33.83 -6.14
C LEU A 48 -6.56 33.47 -4.75
N SER A 49 -7.30 33.80 -3.69
CA SER A 49 -6.94 33.41 -2.31
C SER A 49 -7.00 31.89 -2.13
N VAL A 50 -8.09 31.22 -2.51
CA VAL A 50 -8.25 29.78 -2.27
C VAL A 50 -7.23 28.96 -3.06
N ILE A 51 -6.94 29.28 -4.33
CA ILE A 51 -5.91 28.55 -5.10
C ILE A 51 -4.50 28.82 -4.59
N ALA A 52 -4.25 30.00 -4.00
CA ALA A 52 -2.96 30.36 -3.43
C ALA A 52 -2.77 29.79 -2.01
N ASN A 53 -3.83 29.33 -1.34
CA ASN A 53 -3.77 28.78 0.00
C ASN A 53 -3.93 27.26 0.03
N ASN A 54 -4.76 26.68 -0.83
CA ASN A 54 -5.05 25.26 -0.87
C ASN A 54 -3.80 24.41 -1.15
N SER A 55 -3.45 23.53 -0.21
CA SER A 55 -2.21 22.74 -0.25
C SER A 55 -2.19 21.68 -1.36
N PHE A 56 -3.34 21.09 -1.70
CA PHE A 56 -3.48 20.17 -2.83
C PHE A 56 -3.31 20.88 -4.17
N TRP A 57 -4.05 21.98 -4.38
CA TRP A 57 -4.14 22.70 -5.65
C TRP A 57 -2.79 23.24 -6.11
N LYS A 58 -1.93 23.63 -5.15
CA LYS A 58 -0.54 24.01 -5.42
C LYS A 58 0.30 22.89 -6.03
N GLN A 59 0.01 21.65 -5.67
CA GLN A 59 0.77 20.48 -6.08
C GLN A 59 0.21 19.86 -7.36
N HIS A 60 -1.12 19.80 -7.47
CA HIS A 60 -1.82 19.23 -8.62
C HIS A 60 -3.18 19.89 -8.83
N ASN A 61 -3.46 20.32 -10.05
CA ASN A 61 -4.71 20.97 -10.44
C ASN A 61 -5.02 20.69 -11.92
N PRO A 62 -6.27 20.90 -12.39
CA PRO A 62 -6.62 20.66 -13.79
C PRO A 62 -5.91 21.60 -14.77
N HIS A 63 -5.69 22.86 -14.37
CA HIS A 63 -4.95 23.86 -15.13
C HIS A 63 -4.40 24.94 -14.19
N SER A 64 -3.12 25.29 -14.32
CA SER A 64 -2.43 26.17 -13.38
C SER A 64 -2.31 27.58 -13.94
N LEU A 65 -2.72 28.58 -13.16
CA LEU A 65 -2.47 29.98 -13.51
C LEU A 65 -1.00 30.36 -13.29
N ARG A 66 -0.37 30.90 -14.33
CA ARG A 66 1.02 31.39 -14.28
C ARG A 66 1.08 32.71 -13.51
N LEU A 67 2.24 33.04 -12.93
CA LEU A 67 2.41 34.24 -12.10
C LEU A 67 1.97 35.55 -12.81
N HIS A 68 2.24 35.67 -14.11
CA HIS A 68 1.87 36.86 -14.88
C HIS A 68 0.36 36.92 -15.15
N GLU A 69 -0.31 35.77 -15.28
CA GLU A 69 -1.77 35.66 -15.44
C GLU A 69 -2.47 36.06 -14.14
N VAL A 70 -2.02 35.54 -13.00
CA VAL A 70 -2.51 35.97 -11.66
C VAL A 70 -2.34 37.48 -11.45
N LYS A 71 -1.19 38.04 -11.85
CA LYS A 71 -0.96 39.49 -11.78
C LYS A 71 -1.92 40.28 -12.66
N ILE A 72 -2.22 39.80 -13.87
CA ILE A 72 -3.21 40.45 -14.75
C ILE A 72 -4.62 40.37 -14.18
N LEU A 73 -5.01 39.23 -13.61
CA LEU A 73 -6.31 39.10 -12.96
C LEU A 73 -6.50 40.16 -11.87
N ASN A 74 -5.46 40.41 -11.05
CA ASN A 74 -5.48 41.48 -10.04
C ASN A 74 -5.64 42.91 -10.61
N THR A 75 -5.47 43.12 -11.91
CA THR A 75 -5.67 44.43 -12.57
C THR A 75 -7.06 44.62 -13.17
N LEU A 76 -7.89 43.56 -13.18
CA LEU A 76 -9.23 43.63 -13.74
C LEU A 76 -10.10 44.60 -12.94
N PRO A 77 -10.96 45.37 -13.62
CA PRO A 77 -11.76 46.43 -13.00
C PRO A 77 -12.88 45.90 -12.10
N THR A 78 -13.28 44.62 -12.25
CA THR A 78 -14.31 43.97 -11.43
C THR A 78 -13.76 42.75 -10.70
N ASP A 79 -14.49 42.35 -9.66
CA ASP A 79 -14.23 41.12 -8.91
C ASP A 79 -15.20 39.99 -9.30
N ASP A 80 -16.39 40.34 -9.81
CA ASP A 80 -17.44 39.39 -10.17
C ASP A 80 -17.54 39.16 -11.70
N ASN A 81 -18.05 37.98 -12.08
CA ASN A 81 -18.33 37.56 -13.46
C ASN A 81 -17.10 37.64 -14.39
N VAL A 82 -15.94 37.23 -13.87
CA VAL A 82 -14.71 37.16 -14.66
C VAL A 82 -14.62 35.78 -15.31
N TRP A 83 -14.41 35.76 -16.62
CA TRP A 83 -14.09 34.53 -17.34
C TRP A 83 -12.61 34.51 -17.67
N VAL A 84 -11.97 33.36 -17.50
CA VAL A 84 -10.60 33.14 -17.94
C VAL A 84 -10.62 31.93 -18.85
N ALA A 85 -10.08 32.05 -20.05
CA ALA A 85 -10.04 30.99 -21.03
C ALA A 85 -8.61 30.73 -21.50
N PHE A 86 -8.35 29.47 -21.81
CA PHE A 86 -7.10 29.01 -22.40
C PHE A 86 -7.38 28.33 -23.73
N SER A 87 -6.64 28.69 -24.78
CA SER A 87 -6.70 27.95 -26.04
C SER A 87 -6.01 26.59 -25.92
N ALA A 88 -6.17 25.73 -26.93
CA ALA A 88 -5.46 24.46 -27.04
C ALA A 88 -3.92 24.63 -27.05
N ASP A 89 -3.44 25.79 -27.52
CA ASP A 89 -2.02 26.17 -27.49
C ASP A 89 -1.61 26.88 -26.17
N ASP A 90 -2.47 26.85 -25.15
CA ASP A 90 -2.23 27.40 -23.81
C ASP A 90 -2.01 28.94 -23.79
N HIS A 91 -2.70 29.65 -24.69
CA HIS A 91 -2.80 31.11 -24.70
C HIS A 91 -3.90 31.60 -23.77
N PHE A 92 -3.59 32.60 -22.97
CA PHE A 92 -4.45 33.14 -21.93
C PHE A 92 -5.37 34.24 -22.47
N PHE A 93 -6.63 34.21 -22.04
CA PHE A 93 -7.60 35.28 -22.24
C PHE A 93 -8.43 35.50 -20.98
N ALA A 94 -8.67 36.76 -20.61
CA ALA A 94 -9.59 37.16 -19.56
C ALA A 94 -10.71 38.03 -20.13
N VAL A 95 -11.94 37.76 -19.76
CA VAL A 95 -13.14 38.50 -20.14
C VAL A 95 -13.82 39.00 -18.88
N THR A 96 -14.03 40.31 -18.78
CA THR A 96 -14.58 40.96 -17.59
C THR A 96 -15.59 42.04 -18.01
N PRO A 97 -16.65 42.29 -17.23
CA PRO A 97 -17.55 43.40 -17.51
C PRO A 97 -16.81 44.74 -17.64
N HIS A 98 -17.17 45.53 -18.65
CA HIS A 98 -16.63 46.86 -18.84
C HIS A 98 -17.27 47.86 -17.87
N ILE A 99 -16.45 48.65 -17.16
CA ILE A 99 -16.93 49.75 -16.32
C ILE A 99 -16.97 51.04 -17.13
N THR A 100 -18.16 51.58 -17.34
CA THR A 100 -18.35 52.89 -17.97
C THR A 100 -17.67 53.99 -17.14
N ASN A 101 -16.82 54.80 -17.77
CA ASN A 101 -16.02 55.86 -17.12
C ASN A 101 -14.97 55.36 -16.10
N ASP A 102 -14.41 54.19 -16.32
CA ASP A 102 -13.26 53.71 -15.54
C ASP A 102 -12.10 54.72 -15.56
N SER A 103 -11.71 55.22 -14.38
CA SER A 103 -10.60 56.16 -14.21
C SER A 103 -9.38 55.54 -13.53
N LEU A 104 -9.57 54.38 -12.89
CA LEU A 104 -8.62 53.76 -11.97
C LEU A 104 -7.87 52.61 -12.64
N SER A 105 -8.52 51.80 -13.47
CA SER A 105 -7.87 50.66 -14.10
C SER A 105 -6.80 51.10 -15.10
N ILE A 106 -5.79 50.25 -15.25
CA ILE A 106 -4.81 50.34 -16.33
C ILE A 106 -5.45 50.13 -17.72
N TRP A 107 -6.68 49.58 -17.78
CA TRP A 107 -7.41 49.28 -19.02
C TRP A 107 -8.37 50.39 -19.46
N LYS A 108 -8.41 51.53 -18.76
CA LYS A 108 -9.33 52.66 -19.02
C LYS A 108 -9.31 53.27 -20.43
N LYS A 109 -8.30 52.96 -21.24
CA LYS A 109 -8.18 53.42 -22.64
C LYS A 109 -8.68 52.41 -23.67
N ALA A 110 -9.29 51.31 -23.22
CA ALA A 110 -9.85 50.28 -24.08
C ALA A 110 -10.94 50.84 -24.98
N ASN A 111 -10.93 50.43 -26.24
CA ASN A 111 -11.99 50.69 -27.22
C ASN A 111 -12.23 49.45 -28.08
N ASP A 112 -13.06 49.58 -29.11
CA ASP A 112 -13.46 48.51 -30.03
C ASP A 112 -12.34 48.00 -30.96
N LYS A 113 -11.15 48.60 -30.91
CA LYS A 113 -9.96 48.16 -31.65
C LYS A 113 -9.01 47.41 -30.72
N VAL A 114 -8.35 46.40 -31.29
CA VAL A 114 -7.26 45.69 -30.60
C VAL A 114 -6.12 46.67 -30.31
N GLN A 115 -5.82 46.80 -29.02
CA GLN A 115 -4.72 47.60 -28.48
C GLN A 115 -3.73 46.68 -27.76
N LYS A 116 -2.54 47.20 -27.47
CA LYS A 116 -1.53 46.45 -26.73
C LYS A 116 -0.77 47.31 -25.73
N GLN A 117 -0.36 46.71 -24.61
CA GLN A 117 0.48 47.36 -23.61
C GLN A 117 1.37 46.36 -22.89
N ALA A 118 2.54 46.81 -22.43
CA ALA A 118 3.45 45.99 -21.63
C ALA A 118 3.09 46.07 -20.14
N GLN A 119 2.86 44.93 -19.49
CA GLN A 119 2.59 44.82 -18.06
C GLN A 119 3.27 43.57 -17.49
N PHE A 120 3.85 43.72 -16.29
CA PHE A 120 4.53 42.62 -15.57
C PHE A 120 5.59 41.88 -16.39
N GLY A 121 6.26 42.57 -17.33
CA GLY A 121 7.30 42.00 -18.19
C GLY A 121 6.81 41.25 -19.42
N LYS A 122 5.51 41.33 -19.77
CA LYS A 122 4.91 40.71 -20.97
C LYS A 122 4.06 41.73 -21.75
N GLU A 123 3.95 41.55 -23.07
CA GLU A 123 3.01 42.31 -23.90
C GLU A 123 1.62 41.67 -23.79
N TRP A 124 0.60 42.50 -23.55
CA TRP A 124 -0.80 42.10 -23.43
C TRP A 124 -1.63 42.85 -24.46
N PHE A 125 -2.55 42.14 -25.09
CA PHE A 125 -3.50 42.68 -26.05
C PHE A 125 -4.86 42.82 -25.39
N TYR A 126 -5.62 43.83 -25.77
CA TYR A 126 -6.94 44.07 -25.17
C TYR A 126 -7.87 44.81 -26.14
N THR A 127 -9.17 44.59 -25.98
CA THR A 127 -10.23 45.24 -26.77
C THR A 127 -11.53 45.27 -25.98
N LEU A 128 -12.42 46.22 -26.29
CA LEU A 128 -13.82 46.20 -25.86
C LEU A 128 -14.67 45.50 -26.91
N GLN A 129 -15.62 44.70 -26.44
CA GLN A 129 -16.57 44.02 -27.30
C GLN A 129 -17.93 43.90 -26.61
N GLY A 130 -18.91 44.64 -27.11
CA GLY A 130 -20.17 44.83 -26.40
C GLY A 130 -19.90 45.44 -25.02
N ASP A 131 -20.43 44.81 -23.97
CA ASP A 131 -20.27 45.26 -22.58
C ASP A 131 -19.07 44.62 -21.87
N TYR A 132 -18.16 43.98 -22.61
CA TYR A 132 -17.01 43.25 -22.04
C TYR A 132 -15.68 43.83 -22.48
N LEU A 133 -14.73 43.85 -21.54
CA LEU A 133 -13.30 44.02 -21.78
C LEU A 133 -12.67 42.64 -21.91
N ILE A 134 -11.96 42.42 -23.01
CA ILE A 134 -11.22 41.18 -23.28
C ILE A 134 -9.74 41.52 -23.27
N ILE A 135 -8.95 40.75 -22.52
CA ILE A 135 -7.49 40.87 -22.41
C ILE A 135 -6.89 39.51 -22.76
N GLY A 136 -5.80 39.48 -23.51
CA GLY A 136 -5.12 38.23 -23.85
C GLY A 136 -3.63 38.42 -24.07
N ASP A 137 -2.90 37.32 -24.11
CA ASP A 137 -1.45 37.33 -24.33
C ASP A 137 -1.04 37.25 -25.82
N THR A 138 -2.04 37.25 -26.71
CA THR A 138 -1.87 37.32 -28.17
C THR A 138 -2.86 38.31 -28.78
N ASP A 139 -2.61 38.73 -30.01
CA ASP A 139 -3.48 39.63 -30.78
C ASP A 139 -4.84 39.01 -31.16
N LYS A 140 -5.05 37.73 -30.87
CA LYS A 140 -6.30 37.00 -31.13
C LYS A 140 -7.47 37.41 -30.22
N VAL A 141 -7.35 38.43 -29.36
CA VAL A 141 -8.47 38.91 -28.51
C VAL A 141 -9.74 39.27 -29.30
N GLY A 142 -9.61 39.61 -30.59
CA GLY A 142 -10.76 39.85 -31.48
C GLY A 142 -11.54 38.58 -31.88
N SER A 143 -11.03 37.37 -31.65
CA SER A 143 -11.75 36.11 -31.97
C SER A 143 -12.98 35.87 -31.10
N TYR A 144 -13.05 36.56 -29.98
CA TYR A 144 -14.19 36.58 -29.08
C TYR A 144 -15.38 37.35 -29.67
N ALA A 145 -15.16 38.08 -30.78
CA ALA A 145 -16.18 38.78 -31.56
C ALA A 145 -16.98 37.81 -32.43
N GLN A 146 -17.90 37.08 -31.80
CA GLN A 146 -18.87 36.28 -32.54
C GLN A 146 -19.82 37.19 -33.33
N PRO A 147 -19.94 37.00 -34.67
CA PRO A 147 -20.98 37.65 -35.45
C PRO A 147 -22.35 37.19 -34.97
N LYS A 148 -23.28 38.12 -34.70
CA LYS A 148 -24.64 37.82 -34.20
C LYS A 148 -25.44 36.84 -35.08
N ASP A 149 -25.06 36.67 -36.34
CA ASP A 149 -25.78 35.88 -37.34
C ASP A 149 -25.17 34.49 -37.62
N LYS A 150 -24.07 34.10 -36.95
CA LYS A 150 -23.46 32.78 -37.15
C LYS A 150 -24.07 31.75 -36.19
N PRO A 151 -24.54 30.58 -36.67
CA PRO A 151 -25.05 29.54 -35.79
C PRO A 151 -23.91 28.97 -34.93
N LEU A 152 -24.21 28.69 -33.65
CA LEU A 152 -23.29 28.03 -32.73
C LEU A 152 -22.99 26.61 -33.18
N THR A 153 -21.75 26.17 -33.03
CA THR A 153 -21.38 24.76 -33.22
C THR A 153 -21.92 23.89 -32.08
N THR A 154 -21.97 22.57 -32.26
CA THR A 154 -22.36 21.62 -31.20
C THR A 154 -21.51 21.81 -29.94
N ARG A 155 -20.19 22.01 -30.09
CA ARG A 155 -19.27 22.26 -29.00
C ARG A 155 -19.61 23.52 -28.20
N GLN A 156 -20.02 24.59 -28.90
CA GLN A 156 -20.44 25.84 -28.26
C GLN A 156 -21.83 25.72 -27.61
N GLN A 157 -22.75 24.96 -28.22
CA GLN A 157 -24.07 24.67 -27.66
C GLN A 157 -23.98 23.86 -26.36
N ASP A 158 -23.13 22.82 -26.34
CA ASP A 158 -22.85 22.02 -25.14
C ASP A 158 -22.30 22.90 -24.01
N LEU A 159 -21.35 23.76 -24.33
CA LEU A 159 -20.76 24.69 -23.36
C LEU A 159 -21.81 25.68 -22.82
N GLU A 160 -22.64 26.26 -23.70
CA GLU A 160 -23.72 27.17 -23.32
C GLU A 160 -24.73 26.49 -22.38
N ALA A 161 -25.08 25.22 -22.65
CA ALA A 161 -25.96 24.45 -21.79
C ALA A 161 -25.37 24.25 -20.39
N LEU A 162 -24.08 23.89 -20.30
CA LEU A 162 -23.40 23.72 -19.01
C LEU A 162 -23.26 25.05 -18.24
N GLN A 163 -23.00 26.17 -18.93
CA GLN A 163 -22.93 27.49 -18.29
C GLN A 163 -24.23 27.88 -17.59
N LYS A 164 -25.39 27.53 -18.17
CA LYS A 164 -26.71 27.79 -17.57
C LYS A 164 -26.97 26.97 -16.30
N LEU A 165 -26.28 25.83 -16.13
CA LEU A 165 -26.47 24.90 -15.02
C LEU A 165 -25.48 25.13 -13.86
N SER A 166 -24.34 25.76 -14.14
CA SER A 166 -23.27 25.99 -13.15
C SER A 166 -23.68 26.91 -11.99
N ASN A 167 -23.20 26.60 -10.77
CA ASN A 167 -23.57 27.32 -9.53
C ASN A 167 -22.74 28.59 -9.31
N ASN A 168 -23.37 29.64 -8.79
CA ASN A 168 -22.72 30.91 -8.45
C ASN A 168 -22.28 30.99 -6.97
N GLU A 169 -22.55 29.95 -6.17
CA GLU A 169 -22.21 29.89 -4.73
C GLU A 169 -20.82 29.30 -4.43
N CYS A 170 -19.97 29.12 -5.45
CA CYS A 170 -18.58 28.69 -5.32
C CYS A 170 -17.61 29.80 -5.74
N ALA A 171 -16.32 29.70 -5.40
CA ALA A 171 -15.33 30.72 -5.79
C ALA A 171 -15.16 30.80 -7.32
N ALA A 172 -15.12 29.63 -7.97
CA ALA A 172 -15.11 29.52 -9.42
C ALA A 172 -15.66 28.16 -9.87
N SER A 173 -16.18 28.13 -11.10
CA SER A 173 -16.45 26.90 -11.85
C SER A 173 -15.39 26.74 -12.93
N ILE A 174 -14.91 25.52 -13.17
CA ILE A 174 -14.00 25.19 -14.27
C ILE A 174 -14.72 24.35 -15.32
N PHE A 175 -14.58 24.72 -16.58
CA PHE A 175 -15.02 23.97 -17.74
C PHE A 175 -13.79 23.39 -18.43
N LEU A 176 -13.79 22.09 -18.62
CA LEU A 176 -12.72 21.34 -19.25
C LEU A 176 -13.26 20.65 -20.49
N SER A 177 -12.46 20.61 -21.55
CA SER A 177 -12.71 19.66 -22.63
C SER A 177 -12.74 18.23 -22.07
N GLN A 178 -13.45 17.34 -22.76
CA GLN A 178 -13.48 15.92 -22.41
C GLN A 178 -12.06 15.34 -22.24
N GLU A 179 -11.16 15.64 -23.17
CA GLU A 179 -9.77 15.19 -23.11
C GLU A 179 -9.01 15.78 -21.92
N GLY A 180 -9.21 17.07 -21.62
CA GLY A 180 -8.57 17.74 -20.49
C GLY A 180 -9.01 17.14 -19.15
N ALA A 181 -10.30 16.89 -18.99
CA ALA A 181 -10.84 16.26 -17.79
C ALA A 181 -10.33 14.82 -17.62
N ASN A 182 -10.37 14.00 -18.67
CA ASN A 182 -9.86 12.64 -18.60
C ASN A 182 -8.35 12.62 -18.33
N THR A 183 -7.58 13.54 -18.90
CA THR A 183 -6.14 13.67 -18.61
C THR A 183 -5.88 13.98 -17.14
N TYR A 184 -6.63 14.91 -16.55
CA TYR A 184 -6.51 15.21 -15.12
C TYR A 184 -6.87 14.00 -14.24
N PHE A 185 -8.02 13.36 -14.45
CA PHE A 185 -8.45 12.27 -13.58
C PHE A 185 -7.67 10.95 -13.79
N ARG A 186 -7.10 10.74 -14.99
CA ARG A 186 -6.25 9.57 -15.27
C ARG A 186 -5.03 9.52 -14.36
N SER A 187 -4.55 10.65 -13.85
CA SER A 187 -3.45 10.66 -12.87
C SER A 187 -3.80 9.87 -11.61
N PHE A 188 -5.05 9.92 -11.14
CA PHE A 188 -5.49 9.23 -9.91
C PHE A 188 -5.94 7.79 -10.15
N PHE A 189 -6.68 7.55 -11.24
CA PHE A 189 -7.36 6.27 -11.45
C PHE A 189 -6.67 5.36 -12.48
N GLY A 190 -5.71 5.90 -13.23
CA GLY A 190 -4.97 5.18 -14.29
C GLY A 190 -5.80 4.92 -15.56
N THR A 191 -7.05 5.38 -15.61
CA THR A 191 -7.96 5.24 -16.75
C THR A 191 -8.82 6.49 -16.89
N ASP A 192 -9.46 6.63 -18.05
CA ASP A 192 -10.45 7.67 -18.32
C ASP A 192 -11.68 7.44 -17.43
N VAL A 193 -12.22 8.53 -16.88
CA VAL A 193 -13.38 8.49 -15.95
C VAL A 193 -14.66 8.96 -16.61
N LEU A 194 -14.55 9.75 -17.68
CA LEU A 194 -15.65 10.29 -18.47
C LEU A 194 -15.42 9.97 -19.96
N PRO A 195 -15.44 8.70 -20.39
CA PRO A 195 -15.27 8.37 -21.81
C PRO A 195 -16.53 8.63 -22.66
N ASN A 196 -17.70 8.82 -22.03
CA ASN A 196 -19.01 8.84 -22.70
C ASN A 196 -19.75 10.19 -22.60
N ASN A 197 -19.07 11.27 -22.22
CA ASN A 197 -19.66 12.60 -22.20
C ASN A 197 -19.44 13.34 -23.54
N ASN A 198 -20.21 14.40 -23.76
CA ASN A 198 -20.01 15.34 -24.85
C ASN A 198 -18.69 16.14 -24.69
N ASN A 199 -18.54 17.17 -25.51
CA ASN A 199 -17.32 17.99 -25.66
C ASN A 199 -16.78 18.63 -24.37
N TRP A 200 -17.63 18.86 -23.36
CA TRP A 200 -17.30 19.62 -22.15
C TRP A 200 -17.79 18.94 -20.87
N VAL A 201 -17.09 19.23 -19.77
CA VAL A 201 -17.53 18.98 -18.40
C VAL A 201 -17.28 20.23 -17.58
N THR A 202 -18.20 20.54 -16.66
CA THR A 202 -18.04 21.63 -15.69
C THR A 202 -17.91 21.08 -14.28
N PHE A 203 -17.10 21.73 -13.45
CA PHE A 203 -16.93 21.46 -12.04
C PHE A 203 -16.95 22.76 -11.25
N ASP A 204 -17.87 22.86 -10.29
CA ASP A 204 -17.83 23.88 -9.24
C ASP A 204 -16.73 23.53 -8.23
N LEU A 205 -15.85 24.49 -7.94
CA LEU A 205 -14.66 24.28 -7.12
C LEU A 205 -14.95 24.64 -5.65
N PHE A 206 -14.94 23.63 -4.78
CA PHE A 206 -14.98 23.79 -3.33
C PHE A 206 -13.59 23.49 -2.77
N LEU A 207 -12.80 24.56 -2.65
CA LEU A 207 -11.42 24.52 -2.18
C LEU A 207 -11.35 25.14 -0.79
N GLU A 208 -11.31 24.30 0.25
CA GLU A 208 -10.99 24.73 1.62
C GLU A 208 -9.46 24.74 1.81
N GLU A 209 -8.93 25.14 2.98
CA GLU A 209 -7.47 25.27 3.16
C GLU A 209 -6.70 23.98 2.80
N ASN A 210 -7.28 22.82 3.11
CA ASN A 210 -6.63 21.54 2.86
C ASN A 210 -7.47 20.54 2.04
N ASN A 211 -8.77 20.78 1.82
CA ASN A 211 -9.63 19.80 1.14
C ASN A 211 -9.96 20.22 -0.29
N VAL A 212 -10.16 19.23 -1.16
CA VAL A 212 -10.56 19.45 -2.55
C VAL A 212 -11.81 18.67 -2.86
N ARG A 213 -12.88 19.40 -3.16
CA ARG A 213 -14.13 18.84 -3.65
C ARG A 213 -14.57 19.52 -4.93
N PHE A 214 -14.95 18.71 -5.91
CA PHE A 214 -15.56 19.18 -7.15
C PHE A 214 -16.97 18.62 -7.27
N SER A 215 -17.95 19.49 -7.48
CA SER A 215 -19.30 19.11 -7.87
C SER A 215 -19.49 19.44 -9.34
N GLY A 216 -19.77 18.44 -10.18
CA GLY A 216 -19.74 18.62 -11.62
C GLY A 216 -20.96 18.13 -12.35
N ILE A 217 -21.08 18.61 -13.59
CA ILE A 217 -22.11 18.22 -14.54
C ILE A 217 -21.45 18.05 -15.92
N SER A 218 -21.86 17.02 -16.65
CA SER A 218 -21.53 16.88 -18.08
C SER A 218 -22.74 16.38 -18.86
N LEU A 219 -22.84 16.73 -20.14
CA LEU A 219 -23.84 16.18 -21.05
C LEU A 219 -23.45 14.76 -21.47
N ILE A 220 -24.42 13.86 -21.54
CA ILE A 220 -24.23 12.48 -21.99
C ILE A 220 -24.22 12.47 -23.52
N ASP A 221 -23.21 11.83 -24.14
CA ASP A 221 -23.18 11.62 -25.59
C ASP A 221 -24.13 10.50 -26.00
N LYS A 222 -25.43 10.77 -26.05
CA LYS A 222 -26.43 9.74 -26.37
C LYS A 222 -26.29 9.13 -27.77
N GLU A 223 -25.62 9.81 -28.68
CA GLU A 223 -25.47 9.34 -30.07
C GLU A 223 -24.34 8.32 -30.19
N ASN A 224 -23.21 8.55 -29.51
CA ASN A 224 -22.05 7.65 -29.59
C ASN A 224 -21.84 6.80 -28.33
N ASN A 225 -22.62 7.00 -27.26
CA ASN A 225 -22.52 6.21 -26.04
C ASN A 225 -23.14 4.81 -26.23
N THR A 226 -22.34 3.92 -26.80
CA THR A 226 -22.68 2.50 -26.98
C THR A 226 -22.21 1.61 -25.83
N SER A 227 -21.52 2.18 -24.82
CA SER A 227 -20.78 1.41 -23.81
C SER A 227 -21.17 1.64 -22.36
N ASP A 228 -21.91 2.71 -22.03
CA ASP A 228 -22.38 2.91 -20.65
C ASP A 228 -23.59 2.01 -20.37
N CYS A 229 -23.31 0.86 -19.76
CA CYS A 229 -24.31 -0.13 -19.41
C CYS A 229 -25.28 0.33 -18.30
N MET A 230 -25.01 1.46 -17.65
CA MET A 230 -25.74 1.95 -16.47
C MET A 230 -26.82 2.99 -16.77
N LEU A 231 -26.98 3.42 -18.02
CA LEU A 231 -27.92 4.50 -18.38
C LEU A 231 -29.41 4.19 -18.14
N ARG A 232 -29.76 2.92 -17.98
CA ARG A 232 -31.16 2.46 -17.91
C ARG A 232 -31.62 2.02 -16.52
N THR A 233 -30.73 2.06 -15.53
CA THR A 233 -31.00 1.67 -14.13
C THR A 233 -30.89 2.88 -13.20
N GLN A 234 -31.41 2.76 -11.98
CA GLN A 234 -31.26 3.75 -10.93
C GLN A 234 -30.24 3.28 -9.88
N PRO A 235 -29.50 4.19 -9.23
CA PRO A 235 -28.59 3.81 -8.16
C PRO A 235 -29.34 3.14 -7.01
N TYR A 236 -28.71 2.15 -6.38
CA TYR A 236 -29.24 1.42 -5.23
C TYR A 236 -28.29 1.53 -4.05
N GLN A 237 -28.80 1.96 -2.90
CA GLN A 237 -27.97 2.12 -1.72
C GLN A 237 -27.59 0.76 -1.13
N ASN A 238 -26.30 0.41 -1.20
CA ASN A 238 -25.73 -0.79 -0.60
C ASN A 238 -24.44 -0.46 0.18
N THR A 239 -23.96 -1.41 0.99
CA THR A 239 -22.73 -1.27 1.80
C THR A 239 -21.53 -1.98 1.15
N LEU A 240 -21.59 -2.25 -0.16
CA LEU A 240 -20.61 -3.10 -0.85
C LEU A 240 -19.16 -2.63 -0.65
N ILE A 241 -18.92 -1.33 -0.84
CA ILE A 241 -17.58 -0.74 -0.75
C ILE A 241 -17.01 -0.88 0.67
N ASP A 242 -17.84 -0.68 1.69
CA ASP A 242 -17.45 -0.71 3.10
C ASP A 242 -16.88 -2.08 3.53
N HIS A 243 -17.34 -3.15 2.89
CA HIS A 243 -16.90 -4.52 3.16
C HIS A 243 -15.67 -4.94 2.37
N LEU A 244 -15.18 -4.14 1.41
CA LEU A 244 -13.98 -4.49 0.66
C LEU A 244 -12.73 -4.39 1.54
N PRO A 245 -11.69 -5.22 1.29
CA PRO A 245 -10.43 -5.18 2.02
C PRO A 245 -9.80 -3.79 2.15
N ALA A 246 -9.27 -3.45 3.33
CA ALA A 246 -8.63 -2.15 3.58
C ALA A 246 -7.35 -1.92 2.75
N ARG A 247 -6.73 -3.00 2.26
CA ARG A 247 -5.51 -2.99 1.44
C ARG A 247 -5.75 -2.81 -0.06
N VAL A 248 -6.97 -2.48 -0.47
CA VAL A 248 -7.30 -2.21 -1.87
C VAL A 248 -6.49 -1.00 -2.38
N LEU A 249 -5.85 -1.17 -3.53
CA LEU A 249 -5.09 -0.14 -4.23
C LEU A 249 -6.00 0.76 -5.07
N LYS A 250 -6.96 0.16 -5.77
CA LYS A 250 -7.99 0.83 -6.54
C LYS A 250 -9.23 -0.04 -6.64
N LEU A 251 -10.40 0.59 -6.73
CA LEU A 251 -11.64 -0.11 -7.05
C LEU A 251 -12.58 0.74 -7.90
N THR A 252 -13.45 0.06 -8.63
CA THR A 252 -14.59 0.63 -9.33
C THR A 252 -15.84 -0.13 -8.92
N ALA A 253 -16.82 0.56 -8.37
CA ALA A 253 -18.06 0.00 -7.85
C ALA A 253 -19.26 0.57 -8.60
N TYR A 254 -20.20 -0.30 -8.94
CA TYR A 254 -21.44 -0.01 -9.62
C TYR A 254 -22.59 -0.38 -8.69
N SER A 255 -23.59 0.49 -8.58
CA SER A 255 -24.84 0.20 -7.88
C SER A 255 -26.02 0.38 -8.81
N PHE A 256 -27.01 -0.49 -8.67
CA PHE A 256 -28.18 -0.54 -9.54
C PHE A 256 -29.33 -1.24 -8.82
N ASP A 257 -30.55 -0.76 -9.06
CA ASP A 257 -31.77 -1.33 -8.49
C ASP A 257 -32.23 -2.58 -9.24
N ASP A 258 -32.05 -2.59 -10.56
CA ASP A 258 -32.47 -3.65 -11.46
C ASP A 258 -31.38 -3.97 -12.49
N ALA A 259 -30.75 -5.13 -12.34
CA ALA A 259 -29.69 -5.58 -13.23
C ALA A 259 -30.20 -6.02 -14.62
N ASP A 260 -31.49 -6.31 -14.78
CA ASP A 260 -32.07 -6.69 -16.08
C ASP A 260 -32.07 -5.50 -17.06
N LEU A 261 -31.99 -4.27 -16.53
CA LEU A 261 -31.89 -3.04 -17.32
C LEU A 261 -30.47 -2.73 -17.79
N ILE A 262 -29.46 -3.45 -17.29
CA ILE A 262 -28.07 -3.28 -17.70
C ILE A 262 -27.93 -3.68 -19.17
N SER A 263 -27.46 -2.76 -20.00
CA SER A 263 -27.29 -3.02 -21.42
C SER A 263 -26.07 -3.92 -21.65
N LEU A 264 -26.32 -5.19 -21.94
CA LEU A 264 -25.29 -6.14 -22.37
C LEU A 264 -25.09 -6.05 -23.89
N PRO A 265 -23.86 -6.23 -24.41
CA PRO A 265 -23.65 -6.38 -25.85
C PRO A 265 -24.55 -7.49 -26.43
N ASP A 266 -25.17 -7.28 -27.60
CA ASP A 266 -26.20 -8.18 -28.17
C ASP A 266 -25.80 -9.66 -28.24
N SER A 267 -24.51 -9.96 -28.42
CA SER A 267 -23.96 -11.32 -28.45
C SER A 267 -23.99 -12.05 -27.08
N LEU A 268 -24.29 -11.33 -26.00
CA LEU A 268 -24.15 -11.76 -24.61
C LEU A 268 -25.47 -11.76 -23.81
N ALA A 269 -26.53 -11.17 -24.36
CA ALA A 269 -27.79 -10.90 -23.66
C ALA A 269 -28.64 -12.15 -23.33
N GLN A 270 -28.50 -13.25 -24.06
CA GLN A 270 -29.32 -14.46 -23.86
C GLN A 270 -28.78 -15.43 -22.79
N GLN A 271 -27.61 -15.18 -22.19
CA GLN A 271 -26.89 -16.17 -21.39
C GLN A 271 -26.27 -15.63 -20.10
N SER A 272 -26.75 -14.52 -19.56
CA SER A 272 -26.21 -13.99 -18.31
C SER A 272 -27.00 -14.55 -17.12
N PRO A 273 -26.52 -15.61 -16.42
CA PRO A 273 -27.03 -15.88 -15.08
C PRO A 273 -26.82 -14.65 -14.19
N PHE A 274 -27.50 -14.62 -13.04
CA PHE A 274 -27.17 -13.76 -11.90
C PHE A 274 -27.80 -12.36 -11.85
N LEU A 275 -28.46 -11.90 -12.92
CA LEU A 275 -28.95 -10.50 -13.03
C LEU A 275 -29.99 -10.13 -11.96
N THR A 276 -31.07 -10.90 -11.83
CA THR A 276 -32.20 -10.54 -10.94
C THR A 276 -31.87 -10.59 -9.44
N SER A 277 -30.73 -11.17 -9.06
CA SER A 277 -30.37 -11.40 -7.66
C SER A 277 -29.30 -10.43 -7.13
N VAL A 278 -28.80 -9.50 -7.97
CA VAL A 278 -27.75 -8.55 -7.62
C VAL A 278 -28.19 -7.11 -7.68
N ASN A 279 -27.59 -6.28 -6.83
CA ASN A 279 -27.86 -4.83 -6.73
C ASN A 279 -26.57 -3.97 -6.72
N GLY A 280 -25.44 -4.61 -6.96
CA GLY A 280 -24.17 -3.92 -7.09
C GLY A 280 -23.03 -4.87 -7.38
N ILE A 281 -22.01 -4.34 -8.04
CA ILE A 281 -20.75 -5.04 -8.29
C ILE A 281 -19.58 -4.11 -8.14
N ALA A 282 -18.52 -4.56 -7.49
CA ALA A 282 -17.27 -3.85 -7.35
C ALA A 282 -16.14 -4.70 -7.90
N PHE A 283 -15.22 -4.05 -8.62
CA PHE A 283 -13.97 -4.62 -9.07
C PHE A 283 -12.83 -3.93 -8.36
N ALA A 284 -11.94 -4.69 -7.74
CA ALA A 284 -10.91 -4.16 -6.87
C ALA A 284 -9.55 -4.83 -7.12
N GLN A 285 -8.49 -4.05 -6.99
CA GLN A 285 -7.10 -4.48 -7.13
C GLN A 285 -6.41 -4.44 -5.77
N THR A 286 -5.69 -5.52 -5.44
CA THR A 286 -4.70 -5.57 -4.35
C THR A 286 -3.34 -5.96 -4.90
N LEU A 287 -2.30 -6.00 -4.05
CA LEU A 287 -1.01 -6.57 -4.45
C LEU A 287 -1.11 -8.06 -4.79
N ASP A 288 -2.06 -8.79 -4.20
CA ASP A 288 -2.25 -10.22 -4.41
C ASP A 288 -2.98 -10.54 -5.73
N GLY A 289 -3.75 -9.58 -6.27
CA GLY A 289 -4.47 -9.74 -7.52
C GLY A 289 -5.75 -8.90 -7.65
N TYR A 290 -6.42 -9.09 -8.79
CA TYR A 290 -7.66 -8.43 -9.18
C TYR A 290 -8.87 -9.35 -8.92
N PHE A 291 -9.92 -8.82 -8.31
CA PHE A 291 -11.12 -9.58 -7.92
C PHE A 291 -12.39 -8.74 -8.09
N ALA A 292 -13.54 -9.41 -8.06
CA ALA A 292 -14.84 -8.76 -8.04
C ALA A 292 -15.65 -9.19 -6.83
N VAL A 293 -16.54 -8.32 -6.36
CA VAL A 293 -17.50 -8.61 -5.29
C VAL A 293 -18.87 -8.15 -5.75
N ALA A 294 -19.84 -9.05 -5.78
CA ALA A 294 -21.22 -8.74 -6.09
C ALA A 294 -22.05 -8.69 -4.80
N SER A 295 -22.84 -7.64 -4.63
CA SER A 295 -23.83 -7.55 -3.56
C SER A 295 -25.15 -8.13 -4.04
N THR A 296 -25.76 -8.95 -3.20
CA THR A 296 -26.93 -9.76 -3.57
C THR A 296 -28.14 -9.42 -2.69
N TYR A 297 -29.34 -9.57 -3.26
CA TYR A 297 -30.60 -9.58 -2.49
C TYR A 297 -30.75 -10.88 -1.70
N ASN A 298 -30.40 -12.01 -2.32
CA ASN A 298 -30.38 -13.34 -1.74
C ASN A 298 -29.20 -14.13 -2.31
N VAL A 299 -28.29 -14.56 -1.43
CA VAL A 299 -27.08 -15.28 -1.80
C VAL A 299 -27.39 -16.64 -2.41
N ASP A 300 -28.37 -17.36 -1.85
CA ASP A 300 -28.67 -18.73 -2.29
C ASP A 300 -29.26 -18.73 -3.71
N ASP A 301 -30.18 -17.80 -4.00
CA ASP A 301 -30.77 -17.63 -5.34
C ASP A 301 -29.72 -17.22 -6.37
N ALA A 302 -28.79 -16.36 -5.96
CA ALA A 302 -27.69 -15.89 -6.81
C ALA A 302 -26.69 -17.03 -7.10
N LEU A 303 -26.32 -17.82 -6.09
CA LEU A 303 -25.41 -18.98 -6.25
C LEU A 303 -26.00 -20.05 -7.16
N GLN A 304 -27.30 -20.36 -7.08
CA GLN A 304 -27.96 -21.36 -7.91
C GLN A 304 -27.88 -21.04 -9.41
N GLN A 305 -27.68 -19.78 -9.77
CA GLN A 305 -27.55 -19.34 -11.16
C GLN A 305 -26.11 -19.48 -11.69
N LEU A 306 -25.12 -19.68 -10.82
CA LEU A 306 -23.72 -19.77 -11.23
C LEU A 306 -23.36 -21.17 -11.77
N PRO A 307 -22.44 -21.27 -12.74
CA PRO A 307 -21.99 -22.54 -13.32
C PRO A 307 -20.98 -23.26 -12.40
N VAL A 308 -21.42 -23.71 -11.23
CA VAL A 308 -20.58 -24.40 -10.23
C VAL A 308 -20.17 -25.80 -10.72
N LEU A 309 -18.86 -26.09 -10.71
CA LEU A 309 -18.27 -27.41 -10.97
C LEU A 309 -18.14 -28.26 -9.71
N SER A 310 -17.69 -27.66 -8.61
CA SER A 310 -17.43 -28.35 -7.35
C SER A 310 -17.45 -27.40 -6.16
N GLU A 311 -17.72 -27.96 -4.99
CA GLU A 311 -17.78 -27.25 -3.71
C GLU A 311 -16.61 -27.69 -2.80
N ASP A 312 -15.99 -26.74 -2.12
CA ASP A 312 -14.93 -26.98 -1.14
C ASP A 312 -15.30 -26.34 0.20
N PHE A 313 -15.58 -27.21 1.19
CA PHE A 313 -15.95 -26.82 2.56
C PHE A 313 -14.79 -27.00 3.56
N GLN A 314 -13.54 -27.17 3.10
CA GLN A 314 -12.40 -27.34 4.01
C GLN A 314 -11.98 -26.03 4.71
N TYR A 315 -12.49 -24.89 4.24
CA TYR A 315 -12.25 -23.58 4.85
C TYR A 315 -13.39 -23.14 5.76
N ASN A 316 -13.15 -22.10 6.55
CA ASN A 316 -14.13 -21.45 7.41
C ASN A 316 -15.17 -20.60 6.61
N PHE A 317 -15.27 -20.79 5.29
CA PHE A 317 -16.29 -20.19 4.42
C PHE A 317 -16.57 -21.11 3.22
N ALA A 318 -17.75 -20.98 2.63
CA ALA A 318 -18.14 -21.77 1.45
C ALA A 318 -17.40 -21.26 0.20
N MET A 319 -16.74 -22.17 -0.51
CA MET A 319 -15.99 -21.92 -1.73
C MET A 319 -16.47 -22.83 -2.86
N TYR A 320 -16.53 -22.29 -4.07
CA TYR A 320 -17.00 -22.98 -5.26
C TYR A 320 -16.04 -22.75 -6.43
N ASP A 321 -15.73 -23.80 -7.20
CA ASP A 321 -15.02 -23.74 -8.49
C ASP A 321 -16.05 -23.56 -9.61
N LEU A 322 -15.82 -22.60 -10.51
CA LEU A 322 -16.71 -22.25 -11.61
C LEU A 322 -16.24 -22.91 -12.90
N ASN A 323 -17.18 -23.29 -13.75
CA ASN A 323 -16.87 -23.86 -15.06
C ASN A 323 -16.30 -22.79 -16.00
N PRO A 324 -14.99 -22.87 -16.37
CA PRO A 324 -14.38 -21.84 -17.23
C PRO A 324 -14.90 -21.88 -18.66
N GLU A 325 -15.54 -22.98 -19.08
CA GLU A 325 -16.12 -23.14 -20.41
C GLU A 325 -17.49 -22.45 -20.55
N LEU A 326 -18.13 -22.09 -19.42
CA LEU A 326 -19.44 -21.41 -19.42
C LEU A 326 -19.22 -19.90 -19.26
N PRO A 327 -19.75 -19.07 -20.19
CA PRO A 327 -19.49 -17.63 -20.16
C PRO A 327 -20.22 -16.96 -19.00
N LEU A 328 -19.48 -16.16 -18.22
CA LEU A 328 -20.06 -15.23 -17.25
C LEU A 328 -20.11 -13.83 -17.88
N SER A 329 -21.04 -13.65 -18.81
CA SER A 329 -21.13 -12.44 -19.63
C SER A 329 -21.41 -11.17 -18.83
N PHE A 330 -22.09 -11.27 -17.68
CA PHE A 330 -22.35 -10.17 -16.75
C PHE A 330 -21.12 -9.31 -16.47
N PHE A 331 -19.99 -9.92 -16.10
CA PHE A 331 -18.77 -9.19 -15.73
C PHE A 331 -18.21 -8.39 -16.90
N LYS A 332 -18.41 -8.85 -18.14
CA LYS A 332 -17.86 -8.21 -19.34
C LYS A 332 -18.49 -6.84 -19.64
N ALA A 333 -19.69 -6.56 -19.11
CA ALA A 333 -20.32 -5.25 -19.21
C ALA A 333 -19.54 -4.15 -18.46
N PHE A 334 -18.78 -4.55 -17.44
CA PHE A 334 -18.06 -3.64 -16.55
C PHE A 334 -16.54 -3.77 -16.69
N ALA A 335 -16.05 -5.00 -16.81
CA ALA A 335 -14.64 -5.37 -16.90
C ALA A 335 -14.47 -6.49 -17.95
N PRO A 336 -14.28 -6.13 -19.25
CA PRO A 336 -14.23 -7.09 -20.36
C PRO A 336 -13.21 -8.22 -20.18
N ASP A 337 -12.09 -7.93 -19.53
CA ASP A 337 -10.97 -8.86 -19.31
C ASP A 337 -11.07 -9.67 -18.01
N PHE A 338 -12.12 -9.46 -17.20
CA PHE A 338 -12.29 -10.17 -15.94
C PHE A 338 -12.89 -11.57 -16.15
N ALA A 339 -12.14 -12.59 -15.75
CA ALA A 339 -12.56 -13.99 -15.83
C ALA A 339 -12.35 -14.67 -14.46
N PRO A 340 -13.42 -14.83 -13.66
CA PRO A 340 -13.31 -15.51 -12.38
C PRO A 340 -13.33 -17.04 -12.57
N ARG A 341 -12.62 -17.73 -11.69
CA ARG A 341 -12.61 -19.19 -11.58
C ARG A 341 -13.18 -19.68 -10.25
N TYR A 342 -13.06 -18.89 -9.20
CA TYR A 342 -13.52 -19.25 -7.86
C TYR A 342 -14.50 -18.21 -7.36
N VAL A 343 -15.55 -18.66 -6.67
CA VAL A 343 -16.46 -17.81 -5.91
C VAL A 343 -16.51 -18.24 -4.45
N GLY A 344 -16.53 -17.27 -3.55
CA GLY A 344 -16.74 -17.50 -2.11
C GLY A 344 -17.87 -16.63 -1.57
N VAL A 345 -18.45 -17.08 -0.46
CA VAL A 345 -19.60 -16.43 0.18
C VAL A 345 -19.17 -15.76 1.47
N TYR A 346 -19.48 -14.47 1.63
CA TYR A 346 -19.37 -13.79 2.91
C TYR A 346 -20.53 -12.80 3.10
N GLN A 347 -21.33 -13.04 4.14
CA GLN A 347 -22.55 -12.28 4.43
C GLN A 347 -23.49 -12.25 3.21
N ARG A 348 -23.81 -11.07 2.66
CA ARG A 348 -24.66 -10.90 1.47
C ARG A 348 -23.88 -10.70 0.17
N ASN A 349 -22.58 -11.03 0.19
CA ASN A 349 -21.69 -10.78 -0.92
C ASN A 349 -21.13 -12.08 -1.50
N LEU A 350 -20.98 -12.09 -2.82
CA LEU A 350 -20.29 -13.13 -3.56
C LEU A 350 -18.97 -12.57 -4.09
N ILE A 351 -17.86 -13.21 -3.69
CA ILE A 351 -16.50 -12.77 -3.96
C ILE A 351 -15.93 -13.65 -5.07
N PHE A 352 -15.60 -13.05 -6.21
CA PHE A 352 -15.13 -13.72 -7.42
C PHE A 352 -13.65 -13.45 -7.65
N THR A 353 -12.87 -14.50 -7.91
CA THR A 353 -11.41 -14.40 -8.12
C THR A 353 -10.92 -15.37 -9.20
N PRO A 354 -9.78 -15.07 -9.87
CA PRO A 354 -9.13 -16.01 -10.79
C PRO A 354 -8.38 -17.14 -10.07
N THR A 355 -7.99 -16.98 -8.80
CA THR A 355 -7.19 -17.96 -8.04
C THR A 355 -7.76 -18.20 -6.64
N ARG A 356 -7.65 -19.45 -6.18
CA ARG A 356 -8.10 -19.88 -4.86
C ARG A 356 -7.39 -19.12 -3.74
N GLU A 357 -6.09 -18.87 -3.90
CA GLU A 357 -5.28 -18.14 -2.93
C GLU A 357 -5.78 -16.70 -2.74
N LEU A 358 -6.16 -16.02 -3.83
CA LEU A 358 -6.71 -14.68 -3.75
C LEU A 358 -8.08 -14.67 -3.05
N LEU A 359 -8.93 -15.67 -3.33
CA LEU A 359 -10.24 -15.79 -2.67
C LEU A 359 -10.09 -15.91 -1.16
N ILE A 360 -9.22 -16.83 -0.71
CA ILE A 360 -8.90 -17.00 0.71
C ILE A 360 -8.37 -15.70 1.29
N SER A 361 -7.48 -15.01 0.56
CA SER A 361 -6.90 -13.73 0.97
C SER A 361 -7.94 -12.66 1.21
N VAL A 362 -8.89 -12.49 0.28
CA VAL A 362 -9.93 -11.46 0.33
C VAL A 362 -10.96 -11.77 1.41
N VAL A 363 -11.48 -13.00 1.46
CA VAL A 363 -12.51 -13.38 2.43
C VAL A 363 -11.97 -13.31 3.87
N ASN A 364 -10.69 -13.67 4.10
CA ASN A 364 -10.07 -13.54 5.41
C ASN A 364 -9.98 -12.09 5.90
N ASP A 365 -9.63 -11.14 5.02
CA ASP A 365 -9.65 -9.71 5.37
C ASP A 365 -11.06 -9.28 5.79
N MET A 366 -12.07 -9.69 5.02
CA MET A 366 -13.47 -9.39 5.32
C MET A 366 -13.91 -9.98 6.66
N GLN A 367 -13.61 -11.25 6.92
CA GLN A 367 -13.93 -11.95 8.18
C GLN A 367 -13.25 -11.33 9.40
N ARG A 368 -12.01 -10.85 9.25
CA ARG A 368 -11.22 -10.22 10.33
C ARG A 368 -11.57 -8.75 10.58
N GLY A 369 -12.46 -8.15 9.77
CA GLY A 369 -12.76 -6.72 9.85
C GLY A 369 -11.63 -5.83 9.31
N ASN A 370 -10.69 -6.37 8.54
CA ASN A 370 -9.68 -5.59 7.83
C ASN A 370 -10.27 -5.01 6.53
N THR A 371 -11.33 -4.20 6.66
CA THR A 371 -12.12 -3.66 5.55
C THR A 371 -12.05 -2.13 5.50
N LEU A 372 -12.47 -1.54 4.37
CA LEU A 372 -12.46 -0.08 4.17
C LEU A 372 -13.23 0.66 5.25
N SER A 373 -14.36 0.12 5.74
CA SER A 373 -15.12 0.72 6.84
C SER A 373 -14.35 0.88 8.15
N TYR A 374 -13.28 0.12 8.39
CA TYR A 374 -12.40 0.24 9.56
C TYR A 374 -11.12 1.02 9.27
N ASN A 375 -10.88 1.40 8.01
CA ASN A 375 -9.73 2.21 7.63
C ASN A 375 -10.01 3.70 7.95
N LYS A 376 -9.37 4.23 9.00
CA LYS A 376 -9.55 5.62 9.45
C LYS A 376 -9.32 6.66 8.36
N ALA A 377 -8.35 6.44 7.46
CA ALA A 377 -8.06 7.39 6.39
C ALA A 377 -9.17 7.37 5.32
N TYR A 378 -9.71 6.19 5.02
CA TYR A 378 -10.86 6.05 4.13
C TYR A 378 -12.15 6.63 4.76
N GLN A 379 -12.37 6.47 6.06
CA GLN A 379 -13.55 7.01 6.75
C GLN A 379 -13.69 8.53 6.57
N GLN A 380 -12.58 9.27 6.48
CA GLN A 380 -12.61 10.72 6.20
C GLN A 380 -13.16 11.02 4.79
N LEU A 381 -12.72 10.25 3.80
CA LEU A 381 -13.23 10.35 2.43
C LEU A 381 -14.73 9.97 2.37
N ALA A 382 -15.11 8.90 3.07
CA ALA A 382 -16.47 8.36 3.06
C ALA A 382 -17.51 9.35 3.60
N GLN A 383 -17.15 10.22 4.55
CA GLN A 383 -18.04 11.27 5.09
C GLN A 383 -18.51 12.27 4.03
N HIS A 384 -17.72 12.46 2.97
CA HIS A 384 -18.02 13.39 1.88
C HIS A 384 -18.40 12.67 0.57
N SER A 385 -18.57 11.35 0.63
CA SER A 385 -19.11 10.56 -0.48
C SER A 385 -20.63 10.68 -0.55
N ALA A 386 -21.18 10.72 -1.76
CA ALA A 386 -22.61 10.59 -1.96
C ALA A 386 -23.03 9.12 -1.79
N SER A 387 -24.13 8.89 -1.07
CA SER A 387 -24.63 7.54 -0.73
C SER A 387 -25.48 6.90 -1.83
N ASN A 388 -26.04 7.69 -2.76
CA ASN A 388 -26.89 7.21 -3.84
C ASN A 388 -26.23 7.50 -5.20
N VAL A 389 -25.33 6.61 -5.62
CA VAL A 389 -24.46 6.82 -6.79
C VAL A 389 -24.36 5.56 -7.64
N THR A 390 -24.48 5.73 -8.95
CA THR A 390 -24.44 4.63 -9.92
C THR A 390 -23.03 4.06 -10.09
N LEU A 391 -22.01 4.91 -10.12
CA LEU A 391 -20.60 4.54 -10.29
C LEU A 391 -19.71 5.27 -9.28
N SER A 392 -18.88 4.54 -8.55
CA SER A 392 -17.82 5.08 -7.68
C SER A 392 -16.45 4.50 -8.07
N ARG A 393 -15.47 5.35 -8.32
CA ARG A 393 -14.06 5.00 -8.52
C ARG A 393 -13.27 5.49 -7.33
N ILE A 394 -12.53 4.61 -6.67
CA ILE A 394 -11.71 4.94 -5.49
C ILE A 394 -10.27 4.50 -5.74
N ALA A 395 -9.32 5.36 -5.39
CA ALA A 395 -7.89 5.09 -5.49
C ALA A 395 -7.21 5.34 -4.13
N ASN A 396 -6.39 4.39 -3.69
CA ASN A 396 -5.48 4.56 -2.57
C ASN A 396 -4.19 5.23 -3.07
N LEU A 397 -4.13 6.55 -2.95
CA LEU A 397 -3.01 7.38 -3.40
C LEU A 397 -1.71 7.04 -2.67
N TYR A 398 -1.80 6.51 -1.45
CA TYR A 398 -0.65 6.21 -0.59
C TYR A 398 0.08 4.92 -0.96
N ASP A 399 -0.68 3.86 -1.27
CA ASP A 399 -0.15 2.53 -1.57
C ASP A 399 -0.03 2.28 -3.09
N GLN A 400 -0.64 3.11 -3.93
CA GLN A 400 -0.37 3.12 -5.37
C GLN A 400 1.02 3.69 -5.65
N SER A 401 1.93 2.83 -6.11
CA SER A 401 3.32 3.20 -6.39
C SER A 401 3.46 4.25 -7.51
N SER A 402 2.68 4.16 -8.58
CA SER A 402 2.73 5.13 -9.69
C SER A 402 2.36 6.55 -9.23
N PHE A 403 1.31 6.67 -8.42
CA PHE A 403 0.85 7.97 -7.92
C PHE A 403 1.79 8.51 -6.82
N SER A 404 2.13 7.69 -5.82
CA SER A 404 2.97 8.13 -4.69
C SER A 404 4.39 8.53 -5.10
N LEU A 405 4.94 7.97 -6.18
CA LEU A 405 6.23 8.40 -6.73
C LEU A 405 6.13 9.75 -7.44
N GLN A 406 5.03 10.04 -8.11
CA GLN A 406 4.84 11.28 -8.87
C GLN A 406 4.39 12.44 -7.98
N TYR A 407 3.50 12.18 -7.02
CA TYR A 407 2.90 13.18 -6.13
C TYR A 407 3.03 12.75 -4.65
N PRO A 408 4.25 12.67 -4.10
CA PRO A 408 4.49 12.13 -2.76
C PRO A 408 3.75 12.90 -1.65
N TYR A 409 3.71 14.24 -1.75
CA TYR A 409 2.98 15.07 -0.78
C TYR A 409 1.48 14.72 -0.76
N ILE A 410 0.84 14.64 -1.93
CA ILE A 410 -0.59 14.32 -2.01
C ILE A 410 -0.86 12.90 -1.50
N ALA A 411 -0.04 11.94 -1.92
CA ALA A 411 -0.16 10.55 -1.48
C ALA A 411 -0.11 10.42 0.05
N GLU A 412 0.85 11.10 0.68
CA GLU A 412 1.03 11.09 2.13
C GLU A 412 -0.09 11.81 2.86
N HIS A 413 -0.51 12.99 2.39
CA HIS A 413 -1.41 13.86 3.14
C HIS A 413 -2.89 13.62 2.87
N TYR A 414 -3.26 12.99 1.74
CA TYR A 414 -4.66 12.80 1.36
C TYR A 414 -5.09 11.34 1.36
N ARG A 415 -4.17 10.42 1.09
CA ARG A 415 -4.31 8.95 1.10
C ARG A 415 -5.29 8.35 0.10
N TRP A 416 -6.44 8.98 -0.15
CA TRP A 416 -7.50 8.47 -1.02
C TRP A 416 -8.08 9.54 -1.94
N ALA A 417 -8.51 9.13 -3.13
CA ALA A 417 -9.33 9.93 -4.02
C ALA A 417 -10.60 9.16 -4.41
N LEU A 418 -11.71 9.88 -4.54
CA LEU A 418 -13.01 9.36 -4.96
C LEU A 418 -13.51 10.16 -6.16
N PHE A 419 -14.02 9.46 -7.17
CA PHE A 419 -14.80 10.03 -8.27
C PHE A 419 -16.12 9.27 -8.40
N GLN A 420 -17.23 10.00 -8.41
CA GLN A 420 -18.59 9.49 -8.43
C GLN A 420 -19.35 10.04 -9.63
N GLN A 421 -20.19 9.19 -10.21
CA GLN A 421 -21.01 9.52 -11.38
C GLN A 421 -22.40 8.90 -11.25
N THR A 422 -23.42 9.73 -11.49
CA THR A 422 -24.82 9.32 -11.55
C THR A 422 -25.48 9.90 -12.81
N PRO A 423 -26.00 9.06 -13.73
CA PRO A 423 -26.79 9.53 -14.85
C PRO A 423 -28.13 10.11 -14.35
N GLN A 424 -28.50 11.30 -14.84
CA GLN A 424 -29.77 11.95 -14.57
C GLN A 424 -30.27 12.65 -15.83
N ASN A 425 -31.30 12.07 -16.47
CA ASN A 425 -31.87 12.52 -17.75
C ASN A 425 -30.81 12.59 -18.87
N ASP A 426 -30.37 13.80 -19.22
CA ASP A 426 -29.40 14.06 -20.31
C ASP A 426 -27.98 14.35 -19.78
N TYR A 427 -27.78 14.25 -18.46
CA TYR A 427 -26.56 14.69 -17.78
C TYR A 427 -25.98 13.60 -16.90
N TYR A 428 -24.67 13.60 -16.74
CA TYR A 428 -24.02 13.00 -15.58
C TYR A 428 -23.87 14.04 -14.47
N VAL A 429 -24.33 13.71 -13.27
CA VAL A 429 -23.97 14.41 -12.03
C VAL A 429 -22.69 13.77 -11.49
N LEU A 430 -21.70 14.61 -11.21
CA LEU A 430 -20.34 14.20 -10.88
C LEU A 430 -19.93 14.72 -9.51
N ASN A 431 -19.17 13.92 -8.75
CA ASN A 431 -18.57 14.34 -7.51
C ASN A 431 -17.14 13.82 -7.42
N PHE A 432 -16.17 14.69 -7.18
CA PHE A 432 -14.79 14.31 -6.89
C PHE A 432 -14.40 14.80 -5.50
N VAL A 433 -13.72 13.95 -4.74
CA VAL A 433 -13.35 14.22 -3.36
C VAL A 433 -11.91 13.75 -3.11
N CYS A 434 -11.12 14.61 -2.49
CA CYS A 434 -9.83 14.29 -1.90
C CYS A 434 -9.67 15.08 -0.59
N GLU A 435 -9.64 14.37 0.53
CA GLU A 435 -9.65 14.96 1.88
C GLU A 435 -8.27 14.86 2.52
N HIS A 436 -7.83 15.95 3.15
CA HIS A 436 -6.58 15.97 3.89
C HIS A 436 -6.72 15.19 5.20
N GLN A 437 -5.72 14.39 5.50
CA GLN A 437 -5.68 13.58 6.71
C GLN A 437 -5.21 14.42 7.89
N PRO A 438 -5.89 14.37 9.06
CA PRO A 438 -5.37 14.93 10.30
C PRO A 438 -3.99 14.35 10.62
N GLU A 439 -3.09 15.14 11.22
CA GLU A 439 -1.73 14.69 11.57
C GLU A 439 -1.72 13.41 12.42
N GLY A 440 -2.73 13.19 13.27
CA GLY A 440 -2.90 11.96 14.06
C GLY A 440 -3.32 10.71 13.26
N ASN A 441 -3.78 10.87 12.01
CA ASN A 441 -4.12 9.77 11.09
C ASN A 441 -2.98 9.45 10.09
N LEU A 442 -1.97 10.33 10.02
CA LEU A 442 -0.83 10.23 9.09
C LEU A 442 0.26 9.26 9.54
N THR A 443 0.04 8.49 10.60
CA THR A 443 1.14 7.87 11.32
C THR A 443 1.74 6.68 10.56
N ASP A 444 3.07 6.73 10.40
CA ASP A 444 3.97 5.58 10.19
C ASP A 444 4.01 4.67 11.44
N GLU A 445 2.96 4.69 12.26
CA GLU A 445 2.84 3.82 13.44
C GLU A 445 2.78 2.36 13.03
N MET A 446 3.30 1.52 13.92
CA MET A 446 3.18 0.08 13.83
C MET A 446 1.69 -0.32 13.76
N ARG A 447 1.28 -0.96 12.67
CA ARG A 447 -0.08 -1.47 12.46
C ARG A 447 -0.09 -2.97 12.48
N GLU A 448 -1.05 -3.57 13.18
CA GLU A 448 -1.30 -5.00 13.10
C GLU A 448 -1.79 -5.36 11.70
N ARG A 449 -1.16 -6.34 11.06
CA ARG A 449 -1.57 -6.90 9.76
C ARG A 449 -2.51 -8.09 9.95
N PHE A 450 -2.10 -9.06 10.75
CA PHE A 450 -2.89 -10.24 11.03
C PHE A 450 -2.43 -10.96 12.30
N ARG A 451 -3.27 -11.90 12.74
CA ARG A 451 -2.98 -12.87 13.79
C ARG A 451 -3.13 -14.28 13.24
N PHE A 452 -2.42 -15.23 13.83
CA PHE A 452 -2.57 -16.64 13.51
C PHE A 452 -2.46 -17.49 14.78
N ALA A 453 -3.46 -18.34 15.00
CA ALA A 453 -3.49 -19.29 16.10
C ALA A 453 -2.96 -20.65 15.65
N LEU A 454 -2.07 -21.25 16.45
CA LEU A 454 -1.55 -22.60 16.27
C LEU A 454 -2.37 -23.60 17.08
N ASP A 455 -2.24 -24.89 16.73
CA ASP A 455 -2.94 -25.96 17.44
C ASP A 455 -2.34 -26.25 18.82
N ASP A 456 -1.05 -25.96 19.02
CA ASP A 456 -0.32 -26.12 20.27
C ASP A 456 0.74 -25.02 20.44
N GLN A 457 1.40 -24.99 21.60
CA GLN A 457 2.36 -23.95 21.95
C GLN A 457 3.59 -23.94 21.04
N MET A 458 4.07 -22.75 20.70
CA MET A 458 5.27 -22.56 19.88
C MET A 458 6.51 -23.05 20.61
N VAL A 459 7.37 -23.78 19.90
CA VAL A 459 8.64 -24.28 20.45
C VAL A 459 9.86 -23.63 19.82
N ILE A 460 9.70 -23.01 18.66
CA ILE A 460 10.70 -22.13 18.05
C ILE A 460 10.08 -20.75 17.82
N PRO A 461 10.88 -19.67 17.92
CA PRO A 461 10.36 -18.36 17.59
C PRO A 461 10.04 -18.26 16.09
N PRO A 462 9.10 -17.39 15.69
CA PRO A 462 8.71 -17.23 14.30
C PRO A 462 9.90 -16.84 13.42
N THR A 463 9.85 -17.23 12.15
CA THR A 463 10.85 -16.91 11.13
C THR A 463 10.16 -16.33 9.90
N LEU A 464 10.66 -15.19 9.40
CA LEU A 464 10.20 -14.61 8.13
C LEU A 464 10.96 -15.24 6.96
N LEU A 465 10.23 -15.60 5.90
CA LEU A 465 10.75 -16.26 4.71
C LEU A 465 10.28 -15.53 3.45
N LEU A 466 11.14 -15.40 2.45
CA LEU A 466 10.79 -14.78 1.17
C LEU A 466 10.09 -15.79 0.24
N ASN A 467 8.88 -15.46 -0.23
CA ASN A 467 8.25 -16.18 -1.33
C ASN A 467 8.94 -15.81 -2.64
N HIS A 468 9.64 -16.76 -3.27
CA HIS A 468 10.39 -16.48 -4.49
C HIS A 468 9.53 -16.15 -5.72
N ARG A 469 8.23 -16.49 -5.71
CA ARG A 469 7.29 -16.22 -6.80
C ARG A 469 6.70 -14.83 -6.69
N THR A 470 6.13 -14.51 -5.52
CA THR A 470 5.45 -13.23 -5.29
C THR A 470 6.39 -12.14 -4.76
N LYS A 471 7.57 -12.51 -4.26
CA LYS A 471 8.53 -11.65 -3.54
C LYS A 471 8.01 -11.10 -2.20
N GLN A 472 6.86 -11.58 -1.75
CA GLN A 472 6.28 -11.22 -0.46
C GLN A 472 6.86 -12.09 0.67
N LEU A 473 6.79 -11.61 1.91
CA LEU A 473 7.14 -12.38 3.11
C LEU A 473 6.03 -13.37 3.51
N GLU A 474 6.47 -14.51 4.03
CA GLU A 474 5.69 -15.58 4.65
C GLU A 474 6.26 -15.84 6.06
N VAL A 475 5.47 -16.42 6.97
CA VAL A 475 5.89 -16.73 8.34
C VAL A 475 5.96 -18.25 8.54
N ALA A 476 7.10 -18.74 9.03
CA ALA A 476 7.27 -20.12 9.45
C ALA A 476 7.40 -20.22 10.98
N VAL A 477 6.74 -21.21 11.56
CA VAL A 477 6.72 -21.46 13.01
C VAL A 477 6.46 -22.94 13.29
N GLN A 478 6.99 -23.47 14.40
CA GLN A 478 6.79 -24.86 14.81
C GLN A 478 6.13 -24.94 16.20
N ASP A 479 5.16 -25.83 16.35
CA ASP A 479 4.49 -26.11 17.63
C ASP A 479 5.14 -27.26 18.42
N ALA A 480 4.63 -27.52 19.63
CA ALA A 480 5.10 -28.56 20.53
C ALA A 480 4.84 -29.99 20.05
N ASN A 481 3.94 -30.18 19.07
CA ASN A 481 3.73 -31.46 18.40
C ASN A 481 4.73 -31.69 17.26
N ASN A 482 5.71 -30.79 17.11
CA ASN A 482 6.70 -30.75 16.04
C ASN A 482 6.10 -30.48 14.65
N ASP A 483 4.91 -29.89 14.59
CA ASP A 483 4.32 -29.51 13.33
C ASP A 483 4.85 -28.14 12.89
N LEU A 484 5.44 -28.10 11.69
CA LEU A 484 5.90 -26.88 11.04
C LEU A 484 4.77 -26.29 10.20
N TYR A 485 4.43 -25.03 10.47
CA TYR A 485 3.44 -24.24 9.76
C TYR A 485 4.14 -23.27 8.80
N LEU A 486 3.57 -23.10 7.61
CA LEU A 486 3.88 -21.96 6.75
C LEU A 486 2.63 -21.11 6.56
N ILE A 487 2.72 -19.83 6.90
CA ILE A 487 1.63 -18.87 6.92
C ILE A 487 1.91 -17.81 5.85
N GLY A 488 0.91 -17.55 5.01
CA GLY A 488 1.00 -16.61 3.89
C GLY A 488 1.04 -15.15 4.33
N ASN A 489 1.34 -14.25 3.37
CA ASN A 489 1.46 -12.81 3.61
C ASN A 489 0.16 -12.17 4.18
N ASN A 490 -0.97 -12.79 3.91
CA ASN A 490 -2.31 -12.41 4.36
C ASN A 490 -2.72 -13.08 5.69
N GLY A 491 -1.85 -13.87 6.32
CA GLY A 491 -2.15 -14.64 7.51
C GLY A 491 -2.99 -15.90 7.29
N SER A 492 -3.11 -16.42 6.07
CA SER A 492 -3.73 -17.73 5.82
C SER A 492 -2.73 -18.87 6.02
N LEU A 493 -3.18 -20.01 6.53
CA LEU A 493 -2.36 -21.23 6.55
C LEU A 493 -2.13 -21.73 5.11
N LEU A 494 -0.88 -21.86 4.71
CA LEU A 494 -0.52 -22.42 3.39
C LEU A 494 -0.43 -23.95 3.45
N TRP A 495 0.28 -24.47 4.45
CA TRP A 495 0.36 -25.90 4.77
C TRP A 495 0.93 -26.11 6.17
N LYS A 496 0.75 -27.34 6.67
CA LYS A 496 1.28 -27.84 7.94
C LYS A 496 2.01 -29.17 7.68
N LYS A 497 3.21 -29.35 8.23
CA LYS A 497 4.02 -30.58 8.05
C LYS A 497 4.58 -31.08 9.39
N HIS A 498 4.27 -32.32 9.73
CA HIS A 498 4.84 -32.99 10.88
C HIS A 498 6.33 -33.32 10.67
N LEU A 499 7.18 -32.96 11.62
CA LEU A 499 8.62 -33.24 11.62
C LEU A 499 9.00 -34.29 12.65
N ASP A 500 10.19 -34.87 12.50
CA ASP A 500 10.70 -35.89 13.42
C ASP A 500 11.21 -35.34 14.76
N GLY A 501 11.15 -34.03 14.96
CA GLY A 501 11.51 -33.35 16.20
C GLY A 501 11.57 -31.83 16.07
N LYS A 502 11.98 -31.18 17.16
CA LYS A 502 12.13 -29.72 17.23
C LYS A 502 13.22 -29.23 16.28
N ILE A 503 12.92 -28.20 15.50
CA ILE A 503 13.91 -27.49 14.69
C ILE A 503 14.92 -26.82 15.63
N GLN A 504 16.20 -27.10 15.42
CA GLN A 504 17.29 -26.59 16.27
C GLN A 504 18.22 -25.59 15.57
N SER A 505 18.08 -25.41 14.26
CA SER A 505 18.82 -24.40 13.48
C SER A 505 17.92 -23.24 13.06
N PRO A 506 18.48 -22.11 12.60
CA PRO A 506 17.73 -21.22 11.73
C PRO A 506 17.14 -21.97 10.53
N ILE A 507 16.03 -21.47 9.99
CA ILE A 507 15.50 -21.93 8.70
C ILE A 507 16.18 -21.11 7.61
N TYR A 508 17.11 -21.73 6.90
CA TYR A 508 17.84 -21.09 5.81
C TYR A 508 17.06 -21.20 4.50
N GLN A 509 17.02 -20.15 3.69
CA GLN A 509 16.51 -20.22 2.33
C GLN A 509 17.65 -20.47 1.33
N VAL A 510 17.57 -21.56 0.59
CA VAL A 510 18.58 -21.99 -0.41
C VAL A 510 17.93 -22.20 -1.77
N ASP A 511 18.68 -22.00 -2.86
CA ASP A 511 18.26 -22.33 -4.22
C ASP A 511 19.13 -23.46 -4.78
N LEU A 512 18.80 -24.70 -4.40
CA LEU A 512 19.58 -25.90 -4.74
C LEU A 512 19.70 -26.11 -6.25
N PHE A 513 18.72 -25.63 -7.02
CA PHE A 513 18.61 -25.85 -8.47
C PHE A 513 19.14 -24.68 -9.31
N LYS A 514 19.56 -23.59 -8.68
CA LYS A 514 20.01 -22.34 -9.33
C LYS A 514 18.96 -21.75 -10.29
N ASN A 515 17.68 -21.95 -10.01
CA ASN A 515 16.57 -21.50 -10.85
C ASN A 515 15.76 -20.34 -10.22
N GLY A 516 16.20 -19.84 -9.06
CA GLY A 516 15.54 -18.80 -8.30
C GLY A 516 14.42 -19.32 -7.40
N PHE A 517 14.13 -20.63 -7.39
CA PHE A 517 13.18 -21.21 -6.46
C PHE A 517 13.86 -21.47 -5.12
N LEU A 518 13.29 -20.91 -4.06
CA LEU A 518 13.82 -21.05 -2.71
C LEU A 518 13.23 -22.28 -2.01
N GLN A 519 14.10 -23.01 -1.31
CA GLN A 519 13.80 -24.12 -0.41
C GLN A 519 14.21 -23.75 1.03
N MET A 520 13.52 -24.32 2.01
CA MET A 520 13.84 -24.20 3.43
C MET A 520 14.76 -25.34 3.85
N ALA A 521 15.96 -25.01 4.32
CA ALA A 521 16.93 -25.96 4.86
C ALA A 521 17.12 -25.74 6.36
N PHE A 522 16.99 -26.80 7.15
CA PHE A 522 17.14 -26.77 8.61
C PHE A 522 17.47 -28.17 9.16
N SER A 523 17.75 -28.28 10.45
CA SER A 523 17.94 -29.56 11.12
C SER A 523 17.05 -29.73 12.35
N THR A 524 16.61 -30.95 12.58
CA THR A 524 16.18 -31.46 13.89
C THR A 524 17.36 -32.17 14.58
N GLU A 525 17.15 -32.77 15.75
CA GLU A 525 18.22 -33.47 16.48
C GLU A 525 18.90 -34.60 15.70
N LYS A 526 18.23 -35.19 14.71
CA LYS A 526 18.74 -36.37 13.98
C LYS A 526 18.61 -36.26 12.46
N THR A 527 18.01 -35.21 11.95
CA THR A 527 17.68 -35.12 10.52
C THR A 527 18.02 -33.75 9.96
N VAL A 528 18.68 -33.73 8.81
CA VAL A 528 18.81 -32.54 7.95
C VAL A 528 17.67 -32.55 6.96
N TRP A 529 16.86 -31.50 6.98
CA TRP A 529 15.67 -31.33 6.15
C TRP A 529 15.91 -30.29 5.06
N VAL A 530 15.36 -30.56 3.88
CA VAL A 530 15.13 -29.53 2.85
C VAL A 530 13.73 -29.69 2.31
N LEU A 531 12.92 -28.64 2.46
CA LEU A 531 11.55 -28.58 1.97
C LEU A 531 11.43 -27.49 0.90
N ASP A 532 10.67 -27.74 -0.16
CA ASP A 532 10.27 -26.68 -1.06
C ASP A 532 9.20 -25.77 -0.41
N ARG A 533 8.86 -24.66 -1.09
CA ARG A 533 7.86 -23.70 -0.60
C ARG A 533 6.47 -24.33 -0.36
N ASN A 534 6.16 -25.47 -0.98
CA ASN A 534 4.88 -26.16 -0.82
C ASN A 534 4.94 -27.26 0.27
N GLY A 535 6.02 -27.32 1.06
CA GLY A 535 6.18 -28.31 2.12
C GLY A 535 6.60 -29.70 1.62
N LYS A 536 6.93 -29.84 0.33
CA LYS A 536 7.38 -31.10 -0.25
C LYS A 536 8.87 -31.29 0.00
N GLU A 537 9.26 -32.52 0.31
CA GLU A 537 10.66 -32.90 0.48
C GLU A 537 11.44 -32.79 -0.83
N VAL A 538 12.66 -32.29 -0.73
CA VAL A 538 13.57 -32.08 -1.87
C VAL A 538 14.70 -33.10 -1.79
N GLU A 539 14.69 -34.05 -2.71
CA GLU A 539 15.71 -35.10 -2.80
C GLU A 539 17.14 -34.52 -2.84
N PRO A 540 18.10 -35.09 -2.09
CA PRO A 540 18.01 -36.33 -1.30
C PRO A 540 17.70 -36.12 0.19
N PHE A 541 17.00 -35.05 0.55
CA PHE A 541 16.57 -34.75 1.92
C PHE A 541 15.12 -35.21 2.13
N PRO A 542 14.73 -35.64 3.34
CA PRO A 542 15.49 -35.60 4.60
C PRO A 542 16.64 -36.60 4.68
N ARG A 543 17.77 -36.19 5.27
CA ARG A 543 18.89 -37.08 5.60
C ARG A 543 18.96 -37.36 7.09
N LYS A 544 18.75 -38.63 7.45
CA LYS A 544 18.71 -39.10 8.83
C LYS A 544 20.08 -39.61 9.30
N TYR A 545 20.43 -39.30 10.54
CA TYR A 545 21.67 -39.67 11.21
C TYR A 545 21.36 -40.46 12.48
N LYS A 546 22.35 -41.22 12.97
CA LYS A 546 22.18 -42.05 14.17
C LYS A 546 22.48 -41.28 15.44
N GLY A 547 23.50 -40.42 15.42
CA GLY A 547 23.89 -39.56 16.52
C GLY A 547 23.09 -38.26 16.56
N GLN A 548 23.23 -37.54 17.67
CA GLN A 548 22.69 -36.20 17.83
C GLN A 548 23.50 -35.22 16.97
N LEU A 549 22.79 -34.47 16.14
CA LEU A 549 23.34 -33.42 15.30
C LEU A 549 23.43 -32.11 16.09
N THR A 550 24.47 -31.33 15.86
CA THR A 550 24.40 -29.90 16.15
C THR A 550 23.44 -29.21 15.16
N PRO A 551 22.92 -28.02 15.48
CA PRO A 551 22.19 -27.20 14.52
C PRO A 551 22.91 -27.08 13.17
N LEU A 552 22.16 -27.11 12.08
CA LEU A 552 22.67 -26.89 10.72
C LEU A 552 23.24 -25.48 10.56
N GLU A 553 24.42 -25.38 9.95
CA GLU A 553 24.95 -24.13 9.38
C GLU A 553 24.97 -24.24 7.85
N VAL A 554 24.54 -23.17 7.17
CA VAL A 554 24.52 -23.08 5.71
C VAL A 554 25.34 -21.88 5.25
N PHE A 555 26.25 -22.10 4.31
CA PHE A 555 27.04 -21.04 3.69
C PHE A 555 27.34 -21.33 2.22
N ASP A 556 27.69 -20.28 1.49
CA ASP A 556 28.10 -20.31 0.08
C ASP A 556 29.37 -19.47 -0.06
N TYR A 557 30.47 -20.11 -0.47
CA TYR A 557 31.79 -19.48 -0.51
C TYR A 557 31.87 -18.31 -1.49
N ASN A 558 31.22 -18.43 -2.65
CA ASN A 558 31.40 -17.54 -3.79
C ASN A 558 30.12 -16.81 -4.20
N ALA A 559 29.03 -16.98 -3.44
CA ALA A 559 27.70 -16.51 -3.80
C ALA A 559 27.22 -17.04 -5.17
N ASP A 560 27.69 -18.24 -5.55
CA ASP A 560 27.37 -18.91 -6.81
C ASP A 560 26.31 -20.02 -6.64
N ARG A 561 25.66 -20.07 -5.46
CA ARG A 561 24.68 -21.06 -5.01
C ARG A 561 25.24 -22.47 -4.90
N GLU A 562 26.57 -22.63 -4.76
CA GLU A 562 27.18 -23.89 -4.34
C GLU A 562 27.18 -24.00 -2.81
N TYR A 563 25.98 -24.19 -2.26
CA TYR A 563 25.77 -24.29 -0.82
C TYR A 563 26.57 -25.42 -0.17
N ARG A 564 26.90 -25.18 1.09
CA ARG A 564 27.53 -26.13 2.00
C ARG A 564 26.68 -26.26 3.25
N PHE A 565 26.38 -27.50 3.61
CA PHE A 565 25.63 -27.86 4.80
C PHE A 565 26.60 -28.45 5.82
N LEU A 566 26.86 -27.70 6.90
CA LEU A 566 27.82 -28.08 7.93
C LEU A 566 27.09 -28.39 9.24
N PHE A 567 27.41 -29.52 9.85
CA PHE A 567 26.97 -29.89 11.19
C PHE A 567 27.94 -30.92 11.78
N ALA A 568 27.91 -31.07 13.10
CA ALA A 568 28.69 -32.07 13.81
C ALA A 568 27.78 -33.21 14.31
N GLU A 569 28.27 -34.43 14.21
CA GLU A 569 27.73 -35.63 14.86
C GLU A 569 28.82 -36.15 15.80
N ASN A 570 28.71 -35.83 17.09
CA ASN A 570 29.77 -36.06 18.09
C ASN A 570 31.13 -35.44 17.67
N GLN A 571 32.10 -36.26 17.28
CA GLN A 571 33.46 -35.83 16.89
C GLN A 571 33.69 -35.90 15.36
N THR A 572 32.60 -35.94 14.60
CA THR A 572 32.61 -35.97 13.14
C THR A 572 31.93 -34.71 12.60
N LEU A 573 32.65 -33.91 11.82
CA LEU A 573 32.09 -32.84 11.01
C LEU A 573 31.63 -33.38 9.67
N HIS A 574 30.36 -33.18 9.38
CA HIS A 574 29.78 -33.46 8.08
C HIS A 574 29.70 -32.15 7.30
N LEU A 575 30.32 -32.11 6.13
CA LEU A 575 30.18 -31.02 5.17
C LEU A 575 29.56 -31.60 3.89
N LEU A 576 28.29 -31.29 3.64
CA LEU A 576 27.58 -31.73 2.45
C LEU A 576 27.54 -30.61 1.40
N ASP A 577 27.55 -30.99 0.13
CA ASP A 577 27.28 -30.10 -0.99
C ASP A 577 25.76 -29.91 -1.21
N ARG A 578 25.39 -29.08 -2.20
CA ARG A 578 23.99 -28.83 -2.56
C ARG A 578 23.20 -30.07 -2.99
N LYS A 579 23.88 -31.17 -3.36
CA LYS A 579 23.28 -32.47 -3.70
C LYS A 579 23.23 -33.41 -2.51
N GLY A 580 23.51 -32.92 -1.30
CA GLY A 580 23.58 -33.70 -0.08
C GLY A 580 24.77 -34.67 -0.02
N GLN A 581 25.74 -34.57 -0.93
CA GLN A 581 26.91 -35.46 -0.94
C GLN A 581 28.02 -34.90 -0.07
N VAL A 582 28.77 -35.76 0.59
CA VAL A 582 29.95 -35.34 1.35
C VAL A 582 30.96 -34.68 0.41
N VAL A 583 31.42 -33.48 0.76
CA VAL A 583 32.42 -32.74 -0.02
C VAL A 583 33.73 -33.52 -0.03
N LYS A 584 34.21 -33.87 -1.24
CA LYS A 584 35.47 -34.60 -1.43
C LYS A 584 36.65 -33.79 -0.88
N GLY A 585 37.54 -34.46 -0.14
CA GLY A 585 38.74 -33.85 0.45
C GLY A 585 38.50 -33.07 1.74
N PHE A 586 37.30 -33.10 2.30
CA PHE A 586 37.02 -32.49 3.60
C PHE A 586 37.46 -33.40 4.76
N PHE A 587 38.29 -32.88 5.66
CA PHE A 587 38.74 -33.54 6.87
C PHE A 587 37.65 -33.50 7.95
N GLN A 588 37.04 -34.66 8.21
CA GLN A 588 35.85 -34.76 9.05
C GLN A 588 36.14 -34.86 10.56
N ARG A 589 37.33 -35.28 10.98
CA ARG A 589 37.59 -35.54 12.40
C ARG A 589 37.81 -34.23 13.15
N THR A 590 37.08 -34.01 14.25
CA THR A 590 37.30 -32.85 15.12
C THR A 590 38.41 -33.10 16.14
N ASN A 591 39.01 -32.01 16.64
CA ASN A 591 39.76 -32.03 17.89
C ASN A 591 38.85 -31.62 19.05
N GLY A 592 38.37 -32.62 19.80
CA GLY A 592 37.33 -32.47 20.83
C GLY A 592 35.92 -32.41 20.25
N LYS A 593 34.89 -32.63 21.08
CA LYS A 593 33.49 -32.52 20.67
C LYS A 593 33.12 -31.04 20.58
N PRO A 594 32.59 -30.53 19.45
CA PRO A 594 32.12 -29.15 19.36
C PRO A 594 31.03 -28.85 20.40
N LEU A 595 31.16 -27.74 21.11
CA LEU A 595 30.16 -27.23 22.06
C LEU A 595 28.98 -26.58 21.35
N TYR A 596 29.23 -26.00 20.16
CA TYR A 596 28.24 -25.40 19.27
C TYR A 596 28.49 -25.87 17.85
N THR A 597 27.52 -25.62 16.98
CA THR A 597 27.71 -25.73 15.53
C THR A 597 28.94 -24.95 15.09
N PRO A 598 29.90 -25.59 14.41
CA PRO A 598 31.02 -24.88 13.81
C PRO A 598 30.52 -23.87 12.77
N LYS A 599 31.05 -22.65 12.84
CA LYS A 599 30.62 -21.54 11.99
C LYS A 599 31.64 -21.22 10.91
N HIS A 600 31.16 -20.83 9.74
CA HIS A 600 31.98 -20.32 8.65
C HIS A 600 32.14 -18.81 8.76
N PHE A 601 33.38 -18.34 8.56
CA PHE A 601 33.69 -16.93 8.42
C PHE A 601 34.69 -16.72 7.29
N ARG A 602 34.58 -15.58 6.61
CA ARG A 602 35.54 -15.14 5.60
C ARG A 602 36.23 -13.85 6.04
N ILE A 603 37.56 -13.88 6.11
CA ILE A 603 38.41 -12.70 6.39
C ILE A 603 39.24 -12.47 5.13
N ALA A 604 39.00 -11.34 4.45
CA ALA A 604 39.52 -11.08 3.11
C ALA A 604 39.21 -12.23 2.12
N ASP A 605 40.24 -12.88 1.58
CA ASP A 605 40.17 -13.99 0.63
C ASP A 605 40.23 -15.37 1.31
N ARG A 606 40.30 -15.42 2.64
CA ARG A 606 40.49 -16.65 3.42
C ARG A 606 39.23 -17.07 4.17
N ASP A 607 38.91 -18.36 4.04
CA ASP A 607 37.81 -18.99 4.75
C ASP A 607 38.28 -19.74 6.00
N TYR A 608 37.46 -19.64 7.04
CA TYR A 608 37.71 -20.22 8.35
C TYR A 608 36.46 -20.97 8.81
N LEU A 609 36.67 -22.16 9.39
CA LEU A 609 35.66 -22.82 10.22
C LEU A 609 36.12 -22.72 11.67
N ILE A 610 35.27 -22.22 12.56
CA ILE A 610 35.63 -22.03 13.97
C ILE A 610 34.64 -22.70 14.91
N TYR A 611 35.15 -23.30 15.98
CA TYR A 611 34.32 -23.84 17.06
C TYR A 611 35.10 -23.99 18.37
N ALA A 612 34.40 -23.85 19.48
CA ALA A 612 34.88 -24.22 20.81
C ALA A 612 34.59 -25.70 21.08
N ALA A 613 35.51 -26.42 21.72
CA ALA A 613 35.37 -27.83 22.05
C ALA A 613 35.31 -28.12 23.55
N ASP A 614 34.69 -29.23 23.92
CA ASP A 614 34.52 -29.72 25.30
C ASP A 614 35.84 -29.94 26.06
N ASN A 615 36.92 -30.22 25.34
CA ASN A 615 38.27 -30.35 25.88
C ASN A 615 38.97 -28.99 26.15
N GLY A 616 38.27 -27.87 25.98
CA GLY A 616 38.76 -26.52 26.24
C GLY A 616 39.57 -25.90 25.09
N ILE A 617 39.68 -26.56 23.93
CA ILE A 617 40.43 -26.04 22.77
C ILE A 617 39.50 -25.21 21.88
N PHE A 618 39.99 -24.04 21.45
CA PHE A 618 39.35 -23.24 20.41
C PHE A 618 39.94 -23.61 19.05
N ASN A 619 39.12 -24.17 18.16
CA ASN A 619 39.55 -24.69 16.88
C ASN A 619 39.33 -23.65 15.79
N ILE A 620 40.38 -23.40 14.98
CA ILE A 620 40.34 -22.53 13.82
C ILE A 620 40.87 -23.32 12.63
N LEU A 621 39.98 -23.70 11.73
CA LEU A 621 40.24 -24.61 10.63
C LEU A 621 40.21 -23.90 9.27
N HIS A 622 40.84 -24.51 8.28
CA HIS A 622 40.67 -24.22 6.87
C HIS A 622 39.27 -24.66 6.38
N ARG A 623 38.86 -24.17 5.21
CA ARG A 623 37.61 -24.62 4.55
C ARG A 623 37.54 -26.13 4.28
N ASN A 624 38.69 -26.79 4.15
CA ASN A 624 38.80 -28.23 3.97
C ASN A 624 38.75 -29.01 5.31
N GLY A 625 38.55 -28.35 6.45
CA GLY A 625 38.48 -28.99 7.77
C GLY A 625 39.83 -29.23 8.45
N GLU A 626 40.95 -28.95 7.79
CA GLU A 626 42.28 -29.09 8.40
C GLU A 626 42.58 -27.94 9.38
N ASN A 627 43.38 -28.20 10.40
CA ASN A 627 43.79 -27.16 11.36
C ASN A 627 44.57 -26.04 10.66
N ARG A 628 44.12 -24.79 10.85
CA ARG A 628 44.74 -23.60 10.26
C ARG A 628 45.59 -22.83 11.25
N ILE A 629 45.06 -22.61 12.45
CA ILE A 629 45.74 -21.88 13.52
C ILE A 629 45.67 -22.71 14.78
N THR A 630 46.85 -23.07 15.31
CA THR A 630 46.95 -23.87 16.53
C THR A 630 46.82 -23.00 17.77
N VAL A 631 45.68 -23.09 18.45
CA VAL A 631 45.46 -22.47 19.77
C VAL A 631 45.92 -23.46 20.85
N ARG A 632 47.00 -23.11 21.57
CA ARG A 632 47.60 -23.99 22.60
C ARG A 632 46.94 -23.87 23.98
N ASP A 633 46.40 -22.70 24.27
CA ASP A 633 45.70 -22.42 25.52
C ASP A 633 44.41 -23.24 25.62
N ARG A 634 44.06 -23.64 26.84
CA ARG A 634 42.76 -24.25 27.16
C ARG A 634 41.88 -23.28 27.94
N TYR A 635 40.58 -23.34 27.67
CA TYR A 635 39.60 -22.40 28.21
C TYR A 635 38.36 -23.10 28.74
N THR A 636 37.72 -22.48 29.72
CA THR A 636 36.35 -22.77 30.15
C THR A 636 35.40 -21.82 29.42
N PHE A 637 34.92 -22.23 28.25
CA PHE A 637 34.07 -21.41 27.40
C PHE A 637 32.75 -21.06 28.10
N SER A 638 32.29 -19.82 27.89
CA SER A 638 30.93 -19.42 28.25
C SER A 638 29.90 -20.05 27.32
N ASP A 639 28.62 -19.99 27.72
CA ASP A 639 27.51 -20.41 26.85
C ASP A 639 27.22 -19.40 25.71
N ASN A 640 28.23 -19.01 24.93
CA ASN A 640 28.10 -18.04 23.85
C ASN A 640 28.86 -18.52 22.60
N PRO A 641 28.25 -18.46 21.41
CA PRO A 641 28.91 -18.86 20.19
C PRO A 641 30.06 -17.88 19.86
N PRO A 642 31.15 -18.36 19.23
CA PRO A 642 32.23 -17.49 18.80
C PRO A 642 31.78 -16.55 17.67
N VAL A 643 32.43 -15.39 17.60
CA VAL A 643 32.19 -14.37 16.58
C VAL A 643 33.51 -13.93 15.93
N VAL A 644 33.41 -13.34 14.74
CA VAL A 644 34.54 -12.66 14.11
C VAL A 644 34.22 -11.18 13.99
N TRP A 645 35.10 -10.33 14.53
CA TRP A 645 34.95 -8.88 14.50
C TRP A 645 36.30 -8.23 14.25
N ASN A 646 36.35 -7.30 13.29
CA ASN A 646 37.59 -6.63 12.86
C ASN A 646 38.76 -7.59 12.57
N GLY A 647 38.47 -8.73 11.94
CA GLY A 647 39.48 -9.74 11.57
C GLY A 647 40.03 -10.57 12.75
N LEU A 648 39.43 -10.46 13.94
CA LEU A 648 39.82 -11.23 15.11
C LEU A 648 38.76 -12.31 15.40
N PHE A 649 39.22 -13.53 15.69
CA PHE A 649 38.38 -14.60 16.22
C PHE A 649 38.15 -14.35 17.71
N MET A 650 36.89 -14.37 18.14
CA MET A 650 36.52 -13.99 19.49
C MET A 650 35.60 -15.00 20.15
N PHE A 651 35.84 -15.24 21.43
CA PHE A 651 34.95 -16.00 22.30
C PHE A 651 35.04 -15.46 23.73
N THR A 652 34.06 -15.84 24.55
CA THR A 652 34.02 -15.49 25.97
C THR A 652 34.16 -16.71 26.86
N THR A 653 34.69 -16.51 28.06
CA THR A 653 34.89 -17.55 29.08
C THR A 653 33.90 -17.40 30.23
N ASN A 654 33.65 -18.48 30.97
CA ASN A 654 32.73 -18.48 32.12
C ASN A 654 33.11 -17.48 33.21
N ASP A 655 34.40 -17.18 33.36
CA ASP A 655 34.92 -16.18 34.28
C ASP A 655 34.90 -14.75 33.69
N GLY A 656 34.19 -14.50 32.59
CA GLY A 656 33.90 -13.15 32.10
C GLY A 656 35.05 -12.46 31.36
N TYR A 657 35.98 -13.21 30.76
CA TYR A 657 36.95 -12.67 29.81
C TYR A 657 36.43 -12.77 28.38
N ALA A 658 36.75 -11.75 27.58
CA ALA A 658 36.73 -11.85 26.12
C ALA A 658 38.16 -12.17 25.64
N VAL A 659 38.29 -13.21 24.82
CA VAL A 659 39.54 -13.65 24.20
C VAL A 659 39.51 -13.32 22.73
N PHE A 660 40.60 -12.75 22.22
CA PHE A 660 40.78 -12.33 20.84
C PHE A 660 41.98 -13.05 20.26
N ILE A 661 41.82 -13.62 19.07
CA ILE A 661 42.88 -14.34 18.35
C ILE A 661 43.01 -13.74 16.96
N ASP A 662 44.21 -13.36 16.56
CA ASP A 662 44.50 -12.86 15.21
C ASP A 662 44.84 -14.00 14.21
N GLU A 663 44.93 -13.68 12.91
CA GLU A 663 45.24 -14.66 11.86
C GLU A 663 46.67 -15.24 11.94
N LYS A 664 47.54 -14.71 12.81
CA LYS A 664 48.89 -15.22 13.11
C LYS A 664 48.92 -16.09 14.37
N GLY A 665 47.79 -16.23 15.08
CA GLY A 665 47.68 -16.96 16.34
C GLY A 665 48.08 -16.15 17.58
N GLY A 666 48.25 -14.83 17.45
CA GLY A 666 48.44 -13.94 18.59
C GLY A 666 47.17 -13.86 19.43
N ILE A 667 47.30 -14.00 20.76
CA ILE A 667 46.16 -14.05 21.69
C ILE A 667 46.19 -12.83 22.61
N ARG A 668 45.04 -12.15 22.74
CA ARG A 668 44.78 -11.09 23.72
C ARG A 668 43.58 -11.48 24.57
N LYS A 669 43.63 -11.21 25.88
CA LYS A 669 42.52 -11.46 26.83
C LYS A 669 42.15 -10.16 27.53
N GLU A 670 40.86 -9.87 27.63
CA GLU A 670 40.33 -8.67 28.29
C GLU A 670 39.22 -9.05 29.27
N LYS A 671 39.32 -8.62 30.53
CA LYS A 671 38.25 -8.80 31.51
C LYS A 671 37.11 -7.84 31.18
N LYS A 672 35.89 -8.35 30.94
CA LYS A 672 34.73 -7.55 30.54
C LYS A 672 33.72 -7.30 31.67
N ASN A 673 34.00 -7.80 32.89
CA ASN A 673 33.11 -7.72 34.05
C ASN A 673 31.68 -8.17 33.72
N LEU A 674 31.56 -9.28 32.97
CA LEU A 674 30.29 -9.91 32.64
C LEU A 674 29.92 -10.90 33.75
N GLU A 675 28.70 -10.80 34.26
CA GLU A 675 28.16 -11.64 35.32
C GLU A 675 27.22 -12.68 34.73
N ALA A 676 27.40 -13.95 35.11
CA ALA A 676 26.58 -15.03 34.59
C ALA A 676 25.14 -14.99 35.16
N PRO A 677 24.11 -15.29 34.36
CA PRO A 677 24.18 -15.52 32.91
C PRO A 677 24.40 -14.21 32.14
N PHE A 678 25.31 -14.24 31.17
CA PHE A 678 25.50 -13.14 30.22
C PHE A 678 25.43 -13.66 28.78
N TYR A 679 24.96 -12.79 27.90
CA TYR A 679 24.91 -13.05 26.46
C TYR A 679 25.93 -12.19 25.75
N TRP A 680 26.65 -12.80 24.81
CA TRP A 680 27.61 -12.14 23.94
C TRP A 680 27.34 -12.57 22.50
N GLY A 681 27.39 -11.62 21.57
CA GLY A 681 27.19 -11.91 20.16
C GLY A 681 27.50 -10.72 19.27
N GLY A 682 27.27 -10.89 17.97
CA GLY A 682 27.49 -9.83 16.99
C GLY A 682 27.64 -10.34 15.57
N ASN A 683 27.87 -9.38 14.68
CA ASN A 683 28.24 -9.60 13.29
C ASN A 683 29.51 -8.78 12.96
N LYS A 684 29.90 -8.74 11.68
CA LYS A 684 31.07 -7.98 11.23
C LYS A 684 30.97 -6.45 11.44
N TYR A 685 29.80 -5.91 11.76
CA TYR A 685 29.54 -4.49 11.91
C TYR A 685 29.30 -4.06 13.36
N LEU A 686 28.75 -4.96 14.20
CA LEU A 686 28.31 -4.63 15.55
C LEU A 686 28.50 -5.82 16.49
N LEU A 687 29.02 -5.54 17.69
CA LEU A 687 29.01 -6.46 18.83
C LEU A 687 27.95 -6.01 19.84
N TYR A 688 27.36 -6.99 20.53
CA TYR A 688 26.50 -6.74 21.67
C TYR A 688 26.87 -7.63 22.85
N ALA A 689 26.57 -7.14 24.06
CA ALA A 689 26.62 -7.94 25.27
C ALA A 689 25.41 -7.60 26.16
N LEU A 690 24.84 -8.58 26.84
CA LEU A 690 23.81 -8.39 27.86
C LEU A 690 24.29 -9.09 29.14
N SER A 691 24.46 -8.34 30.21
CA SER A 691 24.89 -8.84 31.51
C SER A 691 24.07 -8.16 32.60
N GLY A 692 23.36 -8.94 33.42
CA GLY A 692 22.34 -8.41 34.31
C GLY A 692 21.29 -7.62 33.51
N ASN A 693 21.07 -6.37 33.89
CA ASN A 693 20.18 -5.41 33.25
C ASN A 693 20.91 -4.41 32.34
N ILE A 694 22.17 -4.66 31.96
CA ILE A 694 22.93 -3.77 31.07
C ILE A 694 23.08 -4.41 29.69
N LEU A 695 22.39 -3.83 28.70
CA LEU A 695 22.63 -4.11 27.29
C LEU A 695 23.72 -3.17 26.76
N THR A 696 24.80 -3.73 26.25
CA THR A 696 25.84 -2.99 25.52
C THR A 696 25.66 -3.24 24.03
N VAL A 697 25.47 -2.17 23.26
CA VAL A 697 25.37 -2.18 21.79
C VAL A 697 26.53 -1.35 21.23
N GLY A 698 27.52 -2.01 20.64
CA GLY A 698 28.79 -1.37 20.27
C GLY A 698 29.47 -0.75 21.49
N THR A 699 29.55 0.58 21.54
CA THR A 699 30.11 1.31 22.69
C THR A 699 29.03 1.89 23.62
N LYS A 700 27.75 1.77 23.27
CA LYS A 700 26.63 2.33 24.03
C LYS A 700 26.18 1.33 25.07
N LYS A 701 26.01 1.81 26.30
CA LYS A 701 25.39 1.05 27.40
C LYS A 701 23.97 1.54 27.60
N ILE A 702 23.05 0.61 27.69
CA ILE A 702 21.62 0.82 27.86
C ILE A 702 21.24 0.07 29.13
N GLU A 703 20.74 0.80 30.11
CA GLU A 703 20.19 0.22 31.32
C GLU A 703 18.75 -0.21 31.04
N LEU A 704 18.52 -1.52 31.09
CA LEU A 704 17.21 -2.12 30.98
C LEU A 704 16.52 -2.13 32.34
N LEU A 705 15.20 -2.33 32.33
CA LEU A 705 14.46 -2.56 33.55
C LEU A 705 14.94 -3.85 34.24
N ASN A 706 14.60 -4.02 35.51
CA ASN A 706 14.86 -5.28 36.19
C ASN A 706 13.92 -6.35 35.62
N GLY A 707 14.49 -7.38 35.00
CA GLY A 707 13.74 -8.43 34.33
C GLY A 707 14.58 -9.66 34.04
N LYS A 708 13.94 -10.71 33.52
CA LYS A 708 14.60 -11.92 33.08
C LYS A 708 14.73 -11.89 31.56
N TYR A 709 15.93 -11.58 31.08
CA TYR A 709 16.19 -11.42 29.66
C TYR A 709 16.69 -12.71 29.00
N GLU A 710 16.25 -12.95 27.77
CA GLU A 710 16.82 -13.97 26.88
C GLU A 710 17.98 -13.43 26.04
N ARG A 711 18.63 -14.33 25.29
CA ARG A 711 19.68 -13.97 24.33
C ARG A 711 19.15 -12.92 23.33
N PRO A 712 19.79 -11.74 23.24
CA PRO A 712 19.41 -10.75 22.24
C PRO A 712 19.53 -11.27 20.81
N ARG A 713 18.64 -10.82 19.92
CA ARG A 713 18.73 -11.06 18.47
C ARG A 713 19.25 -9.84 17.75
N LEU A 714 20.02 -10.07 16.70
CA LEU A 714 20.60 -9.03 15.87
C LEU A 714 19.98 -9.09 14.48
N PHE A 715 19.38 -7.98 14.05
CA PHE A 715 18.81 -7.81 12.72
C PHE A 715 19.62 -6.78 11.94
N ARG A 716 19.63 -6.91 10.60
CA ARG A 716 20.24 -5.90 9.72
C ARG A 716 19.25 -5.52 8.63
N ILE A 717 18.61 -4.37 8.82
CA ILE A 717 17.53 -3.87 7.95
C ILE A 717 18.01 -2.58 7.30
N GLY A 718 17.96 -2.49 5.96
CA GLY A 718 18.37 -1.28 5.22
C GLY A 718 19.83 -0.84 5.47
N GLY A 719 20.70 -1.75 5.92
CA GLY A 719 22.10 -1.44 6.27
C GLY A 719 22.32 -1.01 7.73
N THR A 720 21.26 -0.79 8.50
CA THR A 720 21.31 -0.49 9.94
C THR A 720 21.20 -1.77 10.75
N ASN A 721 21.95 -1.86 11.86
CA ASN A 721 21.81 -2.98 12.79
C ASN A 721 20.78 -2.64 13.88
N TYR A 722 19.97 -3.62 14.24
CA TYR A 722 19.02 -3.52 15.35
C TYR A 722 19.23 -4.70 16.31
N VAL A 723 19.20 -4.42 17.61
CA VAL A 723 19.31 -5.43 18.67
C VAL A 723 17.97 -5.53 19.38
N SER A 724 17.33 -6.70 19.31
CA SER A 724 16.13 -6.96 20.11
C SER A 724 16.47 -7.65 21.41
N VAL A 725 15.74 -7.32 22.47
CA VAL A 725 15.84 -7.94 23.79
C VAL A 725 14.46 -8.31 24.28
N ASN A 726 14.30 -9.55 24.75
CA ASN A 726 13.04 -10.09 25.22
C ASN A 726 13.06 -10.27 26.73
N ASP A 727 12.10 -9.64 27.41
CA ASP A 727 11.87 -9.72 28.84
C ASP A 727 10.78 -10.77 29.13
N LEU A 728 11.18 -11.90 29.69
CA LEU A 728 10.27 -12.99 30.05
C LEU A 728 9.39 -12.64 31.25
N SER A 729 9.81 -11.71 32.10
CA SER A 729 9.06 -11.32 33.29
C SER A 729 7.87 -10.43 32.93
N THR A 730 8.07 -9.51 31.97
CA THR A 730 7.01 -8.59 31.53
C THR A 730 6.37 -8.98 30.20
N GLN A 731 6.83 -10.07 29.56
CA GLN A 731 6.38 -10.51 28.23
C GLN A 731 6.46 -9.39 27.20
N LYS A 732 7.62 -8.74 27.12
CA LYS A 732 7.87 -7.61 26.22
C LYS A 732 9.13 -7.82 25.41
N ALA A 733 9.07 -7.47 24.14
CA ALA A 733 10.24 -7.33 23.28
C ALA A 733 10.57 -5.86 23.10
N TYR A 734 11.84 -5.51 23.26
CA TYR A 734 12.43 -4.20 22.99
C TYR A 734 13.26 -4.29 21.72
N LEU A 735 13.40 -3.19 20.98
CA LEU A 735 14.25 -3.10 19.80
C LEU A 735 15.06 -1.81 19.84
N TYR A 736 16.37 -1.92 19.73
CA TYR A 736 17.30 -0.78 19.75
C TYR A 736 18.09 -0.69 18.45
N ASN A 737 18.31 0.50 17.91
CA ASN A 737 19.24 0.69 16.78
C ASN A 737 20.71 0.68 17.23
N ASP A 738 21.63 0.79 16.27
CA ASP A 738 23.08 0.86 16.47
C ASP A 738 23.56 2.08 17.28
N LYS A 739 22.73 3.13 17.40
CA LYS A 739 22.97 4.29 18.27
C LYS A 739 22.53 4.06 19.72
N GLY A 740 21.83 2.96 19.98
CA GLY A 740 21.28 2.58 21.28
C GLY A 740 19.95 3.25 21.61
N ASN A 741 19.27 3.83 20.62
CA ASN A 741 17.93 4.40 20.81
C ASN A 741 16.88 3.28 20.71
N LEU A 742 15.89 3.31 21.61
CA LEU A 742 14.71 2.46 21.51
C LEU A 742 13.89 2.91 20.29
N ILE A 743 13.51 1.97 19.44
CA ILE A 743 12.70 2.25 18.24
C ILE A 743 11.29 2.66 18.64
N LYS A 744 10.70 3.58 17.87
CA LYS A 744 9.30 3.99 18.04
C LYS A 744 8.37 2.76 18.07
N ASP A 745 7.32 2.83 18.89
CA ASP A 745 6.31 1.77 19.12
C ASP A 745 6.84 0.50 19.82
N PHE A 746 8.12 0.47 20.25
CA PHE A 746 8.63 -0.52 21.18
C PHE A 746 8.63 0.01 22.64
N PRO A 747 8.47 -0.87 23.65
CA PRO A 747 8.37 -2.33 23.53
C PRO A 747 7.01 -2.82 23.04
N VAL A 748 7.02 -3.95 22.33
CA VAL A 748 5.82 -4.69 21.91
C VAL A 748 5.58 -5.89 22.81
N GLU A 749 4.31 -6.29 22.96
CA GLU A 749 3.98 -7.53 23.67
C GLU A 749 4.55 -8.74 22.94
N SER A 750 5.40 -9.50 23.64
CA SER A 750 5.86 -10.79 23.14
C SER A 750 6.41 -11.68 24.24
N VAL A 751 6.00 -12.93 24.25
CA VAL A 751 6.49 -13.96 25.19
C VAL A 751 7.78 -14.64 24.71
N SER A 752 8.18 -14.45 23.45
CA SER A 752 9.40 -15.03 22.87
C SER A 752 10.08 -14.10 21.85
N PRO A 753 11.31 -14.39 21.40
CA PRO A 753 12.06 -13.53 20.50
C PRO A 753 11.34 -13.20 19.18
N ILE A 754 11.30 -11.91 18.84
CA ILE A 754 10.64 -11.43 17.62
C ILE A 754 11.39 -11.83 16.34
N ALA A 755 10.72 -11.71 15.19
CA ALA A 755 11.33 -11.72 13.86
C ALA A 755 11.05 -10.40 13.14
N ILE A 756 12.03 -9.91 12.39
CA ILE A 756 11.94 -8.65 11.64
C ILE A 756 12.55 -8.83 10.25
N ASP A 757 11.85 -8.40 9.20
CA ASP A 757 12.36 -8.31 7.83
C ASP A 757 11.56 -7.28 7.00
N VAL A 758 11.95 -7.01 5.76
CA VAL A 758 11.30 -6.06 4.83
C VAL A 758 10.51 -6.81 3.76
N ASP A 759 9.24 -6.46 3.62
CA ASP A 759 8.34 -7.02 2.60
C ASP A 759 8.45 -6.30 1.25
N LEU A 760 7.83 -6.86 0.20
CA LEU A 760 7.88 -6.31 -1.16
C LEU A 760 7.38 -4.86 -1.25
N ASP A 761 6.37 -4.51 -0.45
CA ASP A 761 5.79 -3.17 -0.35
C ASP A 761 6.70 -2.17 0.38
N ARG A 762 7.93 -2.60 0.75
CA ARG A 762 8.94 -1.86 1.52
C ARG A 762 8.53 -1.58 2.97
N THR A 763 7.46 -2.18 3.46
CA THR A 763 7.15 -2.15 4.89
C THR A 763 8.02 -3.14 5.65
N VAL A 764 8.41 -2.77 6.86
CA VAL A 764 9.10 -3.63 7.81
C VAL A 764 8.04 -4.45 8.54
N TRP A 765 8.17 -5.76 8.48
CA TRP A 765 7.35 -6.70 9.21
C TRP A 765 7.98 -7.04 10.55
N ILE A 766 7.15 -7.08 11.59
CA ILE A 766 7.55 -7.49 12.94
C ILE A 766 6.60 -8.60 13.36
N VAL A 767 7.13 -9.80 13.58
CA VAL A 767 6.35 -10.94 14.08
C VAL A 767 6.63 -11.13 15.56
N THR A 768 5.57 -11.15 16.36
CA THR A 768 5.62 -11.40 17.79
C THR A 768 4.83 -12.65 18.15
N GLU A 769 5.29 -13.35 19.18
CA GLU A 769 4.51 -14.36 19.88
C GLU A 769 3.70 -13.65 20.97
N LYS A 770 2.40 -13.40 20.77
CA LYS A 770 1.58 -12.68 21.76
C LYS A 770 1.13 -13.59 22.90
N SER A 771 0.80 -14.84 22.57
CA SER A 771 0.54 -15.90 23.53
C SER A 771 1.28 -17.16 23.09
N PRO A 772 1.44 -18.18 23.96
CA PRO A 772 2.10 -19.43 23.58
C PRO A 772 1.55 -20.07 22.29
N THR A 773 0.30 -19.82 21.92
CA THR A 773 -0.35 -20.40 20.74
C THR A 773 -0.77 -19.37 19.68
N GLU A 774 -0.43 -18.08 19.83
CA GLU A 774 -0.82 -17.03 18.89
C GLU A 774 0.36 -16.16 18.46
N ILE A 775 0.57 -16.04 17.15
CA ILE A 775 1.45 -15.02 16.57
C ILE A 775 0.66 -13.78 16.13
N VAL A 776 1.32 -12.63 16.17
CA VAL A 776 0.82 -11.36 15.61
C VAL A 776 1.88 -10.81 14.68
N VAL A 777 1.45 -10.37 13.51
CA VAL A 777 2.31 -9.71 12.53
C VAL A 777 1.92 -8.25 12.47
N PHE A 778 2.89 -7.37 12.68
CA PHE A 778 2.77 -5.95 12.49
C PHE A 778 3.54 -5.50 11.25
N SER A 779 3.14 -4.37 10.67
CA SER A 779 3.92 -3.63 9.67
C SER A 779 4.13 -2.19 10.08
N VAL A 780 5.31 -1.68 9.74
CA VAL A 780 5.69 -0.27 9.90
C VAL A 780 6.47 0.15 8.66
N ARG A 781 6.30 1.38 8.14
CA ARG A 781 7.06 1.81 6.95
C ARG A 781 8.55 2.00 7.23
N LYS A 782 8.90 2.39 8.46
CA LYS A 782 10.28 2.66 8.84
C LYS A 782 10.50 2.39 10.33
N LEU A 783 11.68 1.85 10.65
CA LEU A 783 12.16 1.73 12.02
C LEU A 783 12.96 3.00 12.35
N GLU A 784 12.31 3.97 13.00
CA GLU A 784 12.93 5.22 13.46
C GLU A 784 13.25 5.24 14.95
#